data_AF-A0A0E9NJJ7-F1
#
_entry.id   AF-A0A0E9NJJ7-F1
#
_cell.length_a   1.000
_cell.length_b   1.000
_cell.length_c   1.000
_cell.angle_alpha   90.00
_cell.angle_beta   90.00
_cell.angle_gamma   90.00
#
_symmetry.space_group_name_H-M   'P 1'
#
loop_
_entity.id
_entity.type
_entity.pdbx_description
1 polymer ?
#
loop_
_entity_poly.entity_id
_entity_poly.type
_entity_poly.pdbx_seq_one_letter_code
_entity_poly.pdbx_strand_id
1 'polypeptide(L)'
;MQEASLAPHLTFLHKTIRMSRQSRSVLSTVQKRTYASSTGPSVETARQHCRALLQKYDYPSHLIHAFIPPRARDAHLAIRALNIDLAIIPDQVSQMAVGGMRYKFWREVVEKAFNGVPPDQPVAILLAHALQTTQMSRSFFNRMIKERENVLIQAPAPANLDALETRAENIYSPLLYLQLEALGLRELKLDHIVSHIGKSGGLATHLRGIPHSIAKGQVTLPVDIAARHDIIEEDLLRGQPNEETLGKLQEAVFEVATRANDHLITTRQMIKELDPALVNRDSRSVFLNMIPTTLWLEELESVNFDIFKPSLQTSKGVRLPWRLWRGSSTNGVSLVPAERNTTPPPWNPQYIFIYRLHRIHPTKVSLQRFKSRDSSMSGRRRPSLSATIARMNPFSSSNSSADKFGSSPTSTRSGDSTGNSDGKKTKKKSSDDEVINSAGEAAGQPTSTSTFRVGVAEDKNRKCRRTMEDTHAYIYDYASVPDQGYFAIFDGHAGKQAADWCGSNFHKVLADMIAQNQSTPIPDLLDRTFTSVDKSLEKICKNSGCTAVTALLRWEDRIMRRPSNPAGRGNTASPVPIDELTEKVAAREAVNNPSLTVGSTEEAPRPERRRVLYTANAGDARVVLARGGQALRLSYDHKGSDLYESKRVSDAGGLMLNNRVNGVLAVTRALGDSYLKDLVTGHPYTTETVLIAREDEFIILACDGLWDVCSDQEAVELVRGVPDPQEASRVLVEHALSRFSTDNLSCMVVRLNWVEPQASALSPAAEQPQPQPLVQGEQAAVVPQQLNQAQPPRQGGTLTQQLVEESERLSAQVPENGPALVTGPASKA
;
A
#
# COMPACT_ATOMS: atom_id res chain seq x y z
N MET A 1 -11.75 56.15 56.56
CA MET A 1 -11.11 55.44 57.70
C MET A 1 -10.26 54.32 57.12
N GLN A 2 -9.06 54.10 57.69
CA GLN A 2 -8.19 52.90 57.67
C GLN A 2 -8.18 51.94 56.45
N GLU A 3 -7.06 51.37 56.00
CA GLU A 3 -5.61 51.66 56.02
C GLU A 3 -4.90 50.48 55.27
N ALA A 4 -3.56 50.46 55.19
CA ALA A 4 -2.74 49.34 54.67
C ALA A 4 -3.02 48.91 53.19
N SER A 5 -2.31 49.34 52.14
CA SER A 5 -0.89 49.73 51.93
C SER A 5 0.09 48.57 51.62
N LEU A 6 0.61 48.62 50.39
CA LEU A 6 1.93 48.16 49.89
C LEU A 6 2.34 46.67 49.93
N ALA A 7 2.81 46.20 48.77
CA ALA A 7 3.83 45.16 48.63
C ALA A 7 5.25 45.80 48.79
N PRO A 8 6.37 45.06 48.96
CA PRO A 8 6.97 44.35 47.81
C PRO A 8 7.97 43.19 48.13
N HIS A 9 8.74 42.79 47.11
CA HIS A 9 10.10 42.20 47.12
C HIS A 9 10.35 40.70 47.43
N LEU A 10 10.87 40.04 46.39
CA LEU A 10 12.07 39.18 46.35
C LEU A 10 12.70 38.74 47.70
N THR A 11 12.61 37.43 48.03
CA THR A 11 13.78 36.49 48.08
C THR A 11 13.41 35.15 48.75
N PHE A 12 13.67 34.02 48.07
CA PHE A 12 14.21 32.82 48.72
C PHE A 12 14.84 31.85 47.71
N LEU A 13 16.18 31.76 47.71
CA LEU A 13 16.92 30.63 47.12
C LEU A 13 17.24 29.60 48.24
N HIS A 14 17.67 28.40 47.86
CA HIS A 14 18.16 27.32 48.77
C HIS A 14 17.14 26.73 49.76
N LYS A 15 16.49 25.60 49.37
CA LYS A 15 16.55 24.31 50.11
C LYS A 15 15.71 23.16 49.49
N THR A 16 16.24 22.51 48.44
CA THR A 16 16.01 21.06 48.24
C THR A 16 17.11 20.44 47.37
N ILE A 17 18.24 20.08 47.97
CA ILE A 17 19.24 19.18 47.37
C ILE A 17 19.61 18.12 48.41
N ARG A 18 18.93 16.96 48.35
CA ARG A 18 19.44 15.65 48.77
C ARG A 18 18.45 14.55 48.38
N MET A 19 19.00 13.40 47.99
CA MET A 19 18.30 12.20 47.50
C MET A 19 17.61 12.43 46.13
N SER A 20 17.73 11.55 45.14
CA SER A 20 18.46 10.27 45.06
C SER A 20 19.82 10.39 44.33
N ARG A 21 20.73 9.44 44.59
CA ARG A 21 22.04 9.35 43.94
C ARG A 21 22.40 7.87 43.72
N GLN A 22 21.90 7.26 42.65
CA GLN A 22 22.33 5.96 42.13
C GLN A 22 21.92 5.82 40.66
N SER A 23 22.43 4.81 39.97
CA SER A 23 22.39 4.64 38.50
C SER A 23 23.20 5.68 37.72
N ARG A 24 24.48 5.37 37.52
CA ARG A 24 25.41 6.00 36.56
C ARG A 24 26.09 4.89 35.76
N SER A 25 26.56 5.20 34.55
CA SER A 25 26.90 4.27 33.44
C SER A 25 25.66 3.96 32.58
N VAL A 26 25.68 4.10 31.26
CA VAL A 26 26.80 4.40 30.34
C VAL A 26 26.71 5.84 29.80
N LEU A 27 27.84 6.54 29.68
CA LEU A 27 27.99 7.75 28.87
C LEU A 27 29.22 7.59 27.98
N SER A 28 29.04 7.68 26.66
CA SER A 28 30.14 7.66 25.70
C SER A 28 30.92 8.99 25.72
N THR A 29 32.25 8.90 25.59
CA THR A 29 33.15 10.05 25.66
C THR A 29 33.11 10.86 24.36
N VAL A 30 32.06 11.66 24.17
CA VAL A 30 32.04 12.71 23.12
C VAL A 30 32.96 13.85 23.58
N GLN A 31 34.09 14.03 22.89
CA GLN A 31 35.03 15.10 23.18
C GLN A 31 34.38 16.48 22.93
N LYS A 32 34.44 17.36 23.92
CA LYS A 32 34.06 18.77 23.76
C LYS A 32 35.05 19.51 22.85
N ARG A 33 34.78 19.57 21.54
CA ARG A 33 35.40 20.56 20.66
C ARG A 33 34.80 21.95 20.94
N THR A 34 35.48 22.71 21.78
CA THR A 34 35.21 24.14 21.96
C THR A 34 35.58 24.89 20.68
N TYR A 35 34.61 25.54 20.03
CA TYR A 35 34.86 26.40 18.88
C TYR A 35 35.58 27.68 19.33
N ALA A 36 36.85 27.81 18.96
CA ALA A 36 37.67 28.98 19.24
C ALA A 36 37.61 29.98 18.07
N SER A 37 36.90 31.10 18.31
CA SER A 37 37.09 32.42 17.68
C SER A 37 37.57 32.50 16.21
N SER A 38 36.64 32.58 15.27
CA SER A 38 36.78 33.43 14.08
C SER A 38 35.43 33.88 13.51
N THR A 39 35.22 35.20 13.46
CA THR A 39 34.34 36.02 12.58
C THR A 39 32.90 35.60 12.21
N GLY A 40 32.37 34.45 12.60
CA GLY A 40 30.98 34.05 12.34
C GLY A 40 29.99 34.67 13.34
N PRO A 41 28.69 34.77 12.98
CA PRO A 41 27.66 35.28 13.87
C PRO A 41 27.44 34.34 15.07
N SER A 42 27.33 34.92 16.26
CA SER A 42 27.21 34.13 17.49
C SER A 42 25.91 33.32 17.54
N VAL A 43 25.88 32.25 18.35
CA VAL A 43 24.67 31.47 18.60
C VAL A 43 23.52 32.34 19.13
N GLU A 44 23.81 33.40 19.88
CA GLU A 44 22.79 34.36 20.34
C GLU A 44 22.28 35.24 19.19
N THR A 45 23.15 35.69 18.29
CA THR A 45 22.77 36.39 17.04
C THR A 45 21.87 35.50 16.17
N ALA A 46 22.22 34.22 16.05
CA ALA A 46 21.43 33.22 15.33
C ALA A 46 20.06 32.97 15.98
N ARG A 47 20.01 32.87 17.32
CA ARG A 47 18.78 32.73 18.12
C ARG A 47 17.85 33.94 17.94
N GLN A 48 18.39 35.15 17.99
CA GLN A 48 17.65 36.40 17.78
C GLN A 48 17.09 36.48 16.35
N HIS A 49 17.89 36.15 15.34
CA HIS A 49 17.45 36.09 13.95
C HIS A 49 16.28 35.11 13.75
N CYS A 50 16.42 33.87 14.21
CA CYS A 50 15.35 32.86 14.09
C CYS A 50 14.08 33.31 14.82
N ARG A 51 14.20 33.87 16.03
CA ARG A 51 13.04 34.41 16.78
C ARG A 51 12.35 35.56 16.04
N ALA A 52 13.10 36.41 15.35
CA ALA A 52 12.57 37.51 14.54
C ALA A 52 11.85 37.01 13.27
N LEU A 53 12.38 35.98 12.60
CA LEU A 53 11.69 35.30 11.48
C LEU A 53 10.32 34.76 11.95
N LEU A 54 10.27 34.02 13.07
CA LEU A 54 9.01 33.57 13.64
C LEU A 54 8.09 34.75 13.98
N GLN A 55 8.60 35.83 14.61
CA GLN A 55 7.77 36.99 14.97
C GLN A 55 7.08 37.64 13.76
N LYS A 56 7.72 37.58 12.58
CA LYS A 56 7.26 38.17 11.34
C LYS A 56 6.36 37.24 10.51
N TYR A 57 6.69 35.95 10.44
CA TYR A 57 6.08 34.99 9.50
C TYR A 57 5.33 33.82 10.17
N ASP A 58 5.64 33.46 11.42
CA ASP A 58 4.95 32.41 12.20
C ASP A 58 4.74 32.87 13.65
N TYR A 59 3.91 33.92 13.80
CA TYR A 59 3.56 34.49 15.09
C TYR A 59 2.93 33.47 16.07
N PRO A 60 2.11 32.48 15.62
CA PRO A 60 1.67 31.40 16.49
C PRO A 60 2.82 30.58 17.10
N SER A 61 3.81 30.15 16.31
CA SER A 61 4.99 29.47 16.86
C SER A 61 5.83 30.39 17.75
N HIS A 62 5.95 31.69 17.43
CA HIS A 62 6.63 32.66 18.30
C HIS A 62 6.03 32.70 19.71
N LEU A 63 4.71 32.56 19.84
CA LEU A 63 4.02 32.46 21.14
C LEU A 63 4.20 31.08 21.78
N ILE A 64 4.09 29.99 21.01
CA ILE A 64 4.25 28.61 21.50
C ILE A 64 5.65 28.38 22.09
N HIS A 65 6.70 28.96 21.50
CA HIS A 65 8.09 28.95 21.99
C HIS A 65 8.23 29.28 23.49
N ALA A 66 7.38 30.16 24.04
CA ALA A 66 7.43 30.49 25.47
C ALA A 66 7.13 29.27 26.38
N PHE A 67 6.24 28.38 25.94
CA PHE A 67 5.80 27.20 26.66
C PHE A 67 6.77 26.01 26.50
N ILE A 68 7.57 25.98 25.42
CA ILE A 68 8.61 24.97 25.18
C ILE A 68 9.64 25.00 26.32
N PRO A 69 10.00 23.84 26.92
CA PRO A 69 11.07 23.72 27.92
C PRO A 69 12.43 24.24 27.41
N PRO A 70 13.25 24.90 28.25
CA PRO A 70 14.51 25.51 27.82
C PRO A 70 15.44 24.59 27.02
N ARG A 71 15.49 23.30 27.36
CA ARG A 71 16.30 22.28 26.66
C ARG A 71 15.98 22.09 25.17
N ALA A 72 14.77 22.45 24.73
CA ALA A 72 14.31 22.26 23.36
C ALA A 72 13.92 23.58 22.64
N ARG A 73 14.21 24.75 23.24
CA ARG A 73 13.85 26.06 22.66
C ARG A 73 14.63 26.39 21.38
N ASP A 74 15.93 26.15 21.36
CA ASP A 74 16.74 26.39 20.16
C ASP A 74 16.36 25.43 19.03
N ALA A 75 16.02 24.17 19.36
CA ALA A 75 15.47 23.22 18.39
C ALA A 75 14.16 23.74 17.78
N HIS A 76 13.20 24.17 18.62
CA HIS A 76 11.95 24.78 18.17
C HIS A 76 12.18 25.96 17.21
N LEU A 77 13.04 26.90 17.61
CA LEU A 77 13.37 28.08 16.80
C LEU A 77 14.02 27.70 15.47
N ALA A 78 14.96 26.75 15.46
CA ALA A 78 15.65 26.29 14.25
C ALA A 78 14.71 25.53 13.28
N ILE A 79 13.91 24.59 13.80
CA ILE A 79 12.90 23.83 13.02
C ILE A 79 11.91 24.79 12.34
N ARG A 80 11.38 25.75 13.11
CA ARG A 80 10.38 26.71 12.61
C ARG A 80 10.99 27.75 11.66
N ALA A 81 12.19 28.25 11.92
CA ALA A 81 12.87 29.18 11.02
C ALA A 81 13.22 28.53 9.68
N LEU A 82 13.75 27.29 9.69
CA LEU A 82 14.00 26.52 8.48
C LEU A 82 12.73 26.32 7.64
N ASN A 83 11.60 26.03 8.28
CA ASN A 83 10.31 25.91 7.57
C ASN A 83 9.87 27.23 6.92
N ILE A 84 10.16 28.39 7.54
CA ILE A 84 9.89 29.72 6.97
C ILE A 84 10.77 29.95 5.73
N ASP A 85 12.09 29.73 5.85
CA ASP A 85 13.01 29.91 4.71
C ASP A 85 12.67 29.00 3.53
N LEU A 86 12.34 27.73 3.82
CA LEU A 86 11.89 26.77 2.80
C LEU A 86 10.53 27.13 2.18
N ALA A 87 9.62 27.76 2.92
CA ALA A 87 8.33 28.21 2.41
C ALA A 87 8.42 29.45 1.51
N ILE A 88 9.45 30.27 1.71
CA ILE A 88 9.67 31.52 0.96
C ILE A 88 10.42 31.29 -0.38
N ILE A 89 11.03 30.12 -0.59
CA ILE A 89 11.78 29.82 -1.84
C ILE A 89 10.98 30.07 -3.13
N PRO A 90 9.72 29.59 -3.30
CA PRO A 90 8.93 29.85 -4.51
C PRO A 90 8.67 31.33 -4.76
N ASP A 91 8.54 32.12 -3.69
CA ASP A 91 8.33 33.58 -3.75
C ASP A 91 9.61 34.36 -4.08
N GLN A 92 10.78 33.70 -4.13
CA GLN A 92 12.09 34.31 -4.43
C GLN A 92 12.74 33.81 -5.73
N VAL A 93 12.08 32.94 -6.52
CA VAL A 93 12.67 32.35 -7.73
C VAL A 93 11.69 32.34 -8.91
N SER A 94 12.04 33.02 -9.99
CA SER A 94 11.24 33.01 -11.24
C SER A 94 11.46 31.75 -12.10
N GLN A 95 12.44 30.91 -11.74
CA GLN A 95 12.80 29.69 -12.48
C GLN A 95 12.82 28.49 -11.54
N MET A 96 12.09 27.43 -11.90
CA MET A 96 11.95 26.20 -11.10
C MET A 96 13.32 25.56 -10.79
N ALA A 97 14.25 25.56 -11.76
CA ALA A 97 15.61 25.04 -11.58
C ALA A 97 16.40 25.79 -10.48
N VAL A 98 16.21 27.11 -10.34
CA VAL A 98 16.87 27.91 -9.30
C VAL A 98 16.29 27.60 -7.92
N GLY A 99 14.97 27.34 -7.83
CA GLY A 99 14.36 26.86 -6.58
C GLY A 99 14.81 25.44 -6.21
N GLY A 100 14.93 24.53 -7.17
CA GLY A 100 15.53 23.20 -6.97
C GLY A 100 16.97 23.28 -6.44
N MET A 101 17.80 24.17 -7.00
CA MET A 101 19.14 24.43 -6.46
C MET A 101 19.12 24.95 -5.01
N ARG A 102 18.13 25.78 -4.64
CA ARG A 102 17.95 26.24 -3.25
C ARG A 102 17.49 25.12 -2.30
N TYR A 103 16.60 24.22 -2.74
CA TYR A 103 16.23 23.05 -1.93
C TYR A 103 17.39 22.06 -1.78
N LYS A 104 18.19 21.84 -2.83
CA LYS A 104 19.45 21.08 -2.73
C LYS A 104 20.42 21.74 -1.72
N PHE A 105 20.64 23.05 -1.83
CA PHE A 105 21.45 23.80 -0.86
C PHE A 105 20.97 23.55 0.58
N TRP A 106 19.68 23.69 0.87
CA TRP A 106 19.16 23.45 2.22
C TRP A 106 19.32 22.01 2.72
N ARG A 107 19.28 20.99 1.85
CA ARG A 107 19.66 19.61 2.24
C ARG A 107 21.12 19.55 2.68
N GLU A 108 22.02 20.15 1.92
CA GLU A 108 23.44 20.22 2.29
C GLU A 108 23.67 21.04 3.56
N VAL A 109 22.91 22.12 3.79
CA VAL A 109 22.97 22.91 5.04
C VAL A 109 22.56 22.06 6.24
N VAL A 110 21.45 21.32 6.15
CA VAL A 110 21.00 20.41 7.22
C VAL A 110 22.04 19.32 7.47
N GLU A 111 22.57 18.68 6.42
CA GLU A 111 23.64 17.69 6.56
C GLU A 111 24.89 18.27 7.25
N LYS A 112 25.37 19.43 6.81
CA LYS A 112 26.55 20.11 7.37
C LYS A 112 26.34 20.48 8.84
N ALA A 113 25.14 20.94 9.21
CA ALA A 113 24.76 21.18 10.61
C ALA A 113 24.72 19.90 11.45
N PHE A 114 24.16 18.80 10.93
CA PHE A 114 24.17 17.49 11.59
C PHE A 114 25.57 16.88 11.75
N ASN A 115 26.48 17.15 10.80
CA ASN A 115 27.88 16.74 10.88
C ASN A 115 28.71 17.66 11.81
N GLY A 116 28.07 18.62 12.49
CA GLY A 116 28.70 19.54 13.44
C GLY A 116 29.52 20.68 12.80
N VAL A 117 29.44 20.85 11.47
CA VAL A 117 30.16 21.86 10.69
C VAL A 117 29.14 22.74 9.93
N PRO A 118 28.28 23.50 10.63
CA PRO A 118 27.27 24.34 9.97
C PRO A 118 27.95 25.39 9.07
N PRO A 119 27.39 25.68 7.89
CA PRO A 119 27.79 26.87 7.13
C PRO A 119 27.39 28.14 7.88
N ASP A 120 27.98 29.27 7.48
CA ASP A 120 27.63 30.58 8.02
C ASP A 120 26.23 31.03 7.54
N GLN A 121 25.21 30.51 8.23
CA GLN A 121 23.79 30.82 8.09
C GLN A 121 23.13 30.73 9.47
N PRO A 122 22.36 31.75 9.92
CA PRO A 122 21.78 31.78 11.27
C PRO A 122 20.99 30.51 11.65
N VAL A 123 20.13 30.02 10.75
CA VAL A 123 19.31 28.81 10.99
C VAL A 123 20.18 27.56 11.13
N ALA A 124 21.26 27.46 10.34
CA ALA A 124 22.18 26.32 10.39
C ALA A 124 23.00 26.28 11.69
N ILE A 125 23.47 27.45 12.13
CA ILE A 125 24.22 27.61 13.38
C ILE A 125 23.34 27.28 14.59
N LEU A 126 22.08 27.74 14.60
CA LEU A 126 21.14 27.42 15.68
C LEU A 126 20.73 25.93 15.67
N LEU A 127 20.55 25.33 14.50
CA LEU A 127 20.28 23.89 14.36
C LEU A 127 21.45 23.04 14.88
N ALA A 128 22.68 23.37 14.48
CA ALA A 128 23.88 22.68 14.95
C ALA A 128 24.12 22.88 16.46
N HIS A 129 23.75 24.02 17.04
CA HIS A 129 23.76 24.23 18.49
C HIS A 129 22.71 23.36 19.20
N ALA A 130 21.47 23.33 18.69
CA ALA A 130 20.41 22.50 19.26
C ALA A 130 20.74 21.00 19.24
N LEU A 131 21.39 20.51 18.17
CA LEU A 131 21.83 19.12 18.04
C LEU A 131 22.93 18.70 19.04
N GLN A 132 23.55 19.64 19.78
CA GLN A 132 24.46 19.31 20.89
C GLN A 132 23.72 18.89 22.17
N THR A 133 22.43 19.21 22.29
CA THR A 133 21.62 18.98 23.50
C THR A 133 20.34 18.19 23.24
N THR A 134 19.94 18.04 21.98
CA THR A 134 18.72 17.36 21.54
C THR A 134 19.02 16.31 20.47
N GLN A 135 18.29 15.19 20.50
CA GLN A 135 18.32 14.18 19.44
C GLN A 135 17.17 14.46 18.48
N MET A 136 17.44 14.48 17.17
CA MET A 136 16.45 14.75 16.12
C MET A 136 16.84 13.97 14.86
N SER A 137 15.86 13.53 14.07
CA SER A 137 16.10 12.69 12.88
C SER A 137 16.25 13.50 11.59
N ARG A 138 17.40 13.36 10.92
CA ARG A 138 17.70 14.03 9.63
C ARG A 138 16.67 13.70 8.54
N SER A 139 16.04 12.53 8.62
CA SER A 139 14.99 12.06 7.71
C SER A 139 13.77 12.99 7.68
N PHE A 140 13.31 13.54 8.81
CA PHE A 140 12.15 14.43 8.86
C PHE A 140 12.42 15.79 8.20
N PHE A 141 13.61 16.35 8.40
CA PHE A 141 14.05 17.54 7.65
C PHE A 141 14.07 17.27 6.14
N ASN A 142 14.65 16.14 5.72
CA ASN A 142 14.71 15.76 4.31
C ASN A 142 13.33 15.46 3.70
N ARG A 143 12.37 14.89 4.46
CA ARG A 143 10.97 14.67 4.04
C ARG A 143 10.30 15.99 3.70
N MET A 144 10.37 16.98 4.59
CA MET A 144 9.83 18.33 4.35
C MET A 144 10.49 19.01 3.14
N ILE A 145 11.82 18.96 3.02
CA ILE A 145 12.53 19.60 1.90
C ILE A 145 12.17 18.92 0.56
N LYS A 146 12.11 17.59 0.53
CA LYS A 146 11.71 16.82 -0.66
C LYS A 146 10.27 17.14 -1.08
N GLU A 147 9.32 17.23 -0.14
CA GLU A 147 7.93 17.57 -0.49
C GLU A 147 7.81 19.00 -1.03
N ARG A 148 8.50 19.97 -0.42
CA ARG A 148 8.51 21.36 -0.92
C ARG A 148 9.19 21.50 -2.29
N GLU A 149 10.17 20.65 -2.59
CA GLU A 149 10.77 20.54 -3.91
C GLU A 149 9.81 19.86 -4.92
N ASN A 150 9.14 18.77 -4.55
CA ASN A 150 8.10 18.14 -5.36
C ASN A 150 7.01 19.16 -5.76
N VAL A 151 6.53 19.96 -4.81
CA VAL A 151 5.49 20.99 -5.03
C VAL A 151 5.96 22.14 -5.92
N LEU A 152 7.27 22.38 -6.04
CA LEU A 152 7.83 23.33 -7.02
C LEU A 152 7.99 22.73 -8.42
N ILE A 153 8.18 21.41 -8.52
CA ILE A 153 8.41 20.69 -9.79
C ILE A 153 7.08 20.25 -10.44
N GLN A 154 6.10 19.88 -9.63
CA GLN A 154 4.78 19.41 -10.05
C GLN A 154 3.77 20.58 -10.12
N ALA A 155 2.55 20.29 -10.58
CA ALA A 155 1.47 21.28 -10.55
C ALA A 155 1.16 21.72 -9.10
N PRO A 156 0.90 23.02 -8.85
CA PRO A 156 0.70 23.54 -7.50
C PRO A 156 -0.63 23.08 -6.89
N ALA A 157 -1.69 22.95 -7.71
CA ALA A 157 -2.95 22.34 -7.31
C ALA A 157 -2.76 20.84 -7.02
N PRO A 158 -3.23 20.30 -5.88
CA PRO A 158 -3.22 18.87 -5.61
C PRO A 158 -4.33 18.17 -6.40
N ALA A 159 -4.10 16.91 -6.82
CA ALA A 159 -5.07 16.18 -7.63
C ALA A 159 -6.41 15.93 -6.90
N ASN A 160 -6.32 15.61 -5.59
CA ASN A 160 -7.49 15.42 -4.73
C ASN A 160 -7.21 15.79 -3.25
N LEU A 161 -8.24 15.70 -2.41
CA LEU A 161 -8.17 15.97 -0.97
C LEU A 161 -7.14 15.10 -0.23
N ASP A 162 -6.99 13.82 -0.58
CA ASP A 162 -6.02 12.92 0.07
C ASP A 162 -4.57 13.20 -0.36
N ALA A 163 -4.35 13.65 -1.60
CA ALA A 163 -3.05 14.18 -2.03
C ALA A 163 -2.71 15.49 -1.28
N LEU A 164 -3.71 16.34 -0.99
CA LEU A 164 -3.52 17.52 -0.15
C LEU A 164 -3.22 17.14 1.32
N GLU A 165 -3.90 16.15 1.90
CA GLU A 165 -3.58 15.64 3.24
C GLU A 165 -2.17 15.04 3.29
N THR A 166 -1.79 14.24 2.29
CA THR A 166 -0.45 13.63 2.20
C THR A 166 0.64 14.70 2.13
N ARG A 167 0.42 15.75 1.32
CA ARG A 167 1.27 16.95 1.25
C ARG A 167 1.33 17.71 2.59
N ALA A 168 0.19 17.84 3.28
CA ALA A 168 0.12 18.46 4.59
C ALA A 168 0.90 17.67 5.65
N GLU A 169 0.78 16.33 5.66
CA GLU A 169 1.56 15.46 6.52
C GLU A 169 3.06 15.51 6.20
N ASN A 170 3.43 15.44 4.92
CA ASN A 170 4.83 15.47 4.48
C ASN A 170 5.56 16.79 4.81
N ILE A 171 4.85 17.90 5.00
CA ILE A 171 5.43 19.21 5.33
C ILE A 171 5.31 19.52 6.83
N TYR A 172 4.12 19.41 7.42
CA TYR A 172 3.81 20.00 8.72
C TYR A 172 3.97 19.02 9.89
N SER A 173 3.74 17.72 9.69
CA SER A 173 3.93 16.71 10.74
C SER A 173 5.41 16.50 11.13
N PRO A 174 6.39 16.48 10.20
CA PRO A 174 7.83 16.57 10.50
C PRO A 174 8.23 17.65 11.51
N LEU A 175 7.59 18.83 11.48
CA LEU A 175 7.87 19.93 12.41
C LEU A 175 7.50 19.57 13.85
N LEU A 176 6.56 18.64 14.04
CA LEU A 176 6.08 18.18 15.33
C LEU A 176 6.76 16.88 15.76
N TYR A 177 7.07 15.96 14.84
CA TYR A 177 7.92 14.79 15.10
C TYR A 177 9.29 15.25 15.64
N LEU A 178 9.97 16.16 14.93
CA LEU A 178 11.24 16.76 15.36
C LEU A 178 11.12 17.47 16.72
N GLN A 179 9.95 18.04 17.03
CA GLN A 179 9.71 18.69 18.32
C GLN A 179 9.53 17.68 19.46
N LEU A 180 8.89 16.53 19.23
CA LEU A 180 8.80 15.42 20.18
C LEU A 180 10.19 14.81 20.42
N GLU A 181 10.94 14.52 19.36
CA GLU A 181 12.31 14.00 19.45
C GLU A 181 13.22 14.94 20.25
N ALA A 182 13.14 16.26 20.01
CA ALA A 182 13.91 17.25 20.76
C ALA A 182 13.54 17.34 22.26
N LEU A 183 12.36 16.84 22.63
CA LEU A 183 11.94 16.66 24.02
C LEU A 183 12.27 15.26 24.58
N GLY A 184 12.81 14.35 23.76
CA GLY A 184 13.06 12.96 24.12
C GLY A 184 11.77 12.12 24.22
N LEU A 185 10.69 12.56 23.60
CA LEU A 185 9.42 11.85 23.51
C LEU A 185 9.43 11.01 22.23
N ARG A 186 9.37 9.69 22.37
CA ARG A 186 9.38 8.71 21.27
C ARG A 186 8.38 7.61 21.61
N GLU A 187 7.15 7.79 21.16
CA GLU A 187 6.00 6.98 21.57
C GLU A 187 4.95 7.03 20.45
N LEU A 188 4.61 5.87 19.89
CA LEU A 188 3.80 5.77 18.66
C LEU A 188 2.45 6.50 18.78
N LYS A 189 1.83 6.48 19.96
CA LYS A 189 0.59 7.22 20.24
C LYS A 189 0.78 8.74 20.13
N LEU A 190 1.91 9.28 20.58
CA LEU A 190 2.24 10.71 20.44
C LEU A 190 2.47 11.08 18.96
N ASP A 191 3.16 10.21 18.21
CA ASP A 191 3.42 10.43 16.79
C ASP A 191 2.12 10.44 15.97
N HIS A 192 1.21 9.49 16.21
CA HIS A 192 -0.11 9.52 15.56
C HIS A 192 -0.91 10.80 15.92
N ILE A 193 -0.89 11.24 17.18
CA ILE A 193 -1.54 12.48 17.61
C ILE A 193 -0.96 13.70 16.87
N VAL A 194 0.38 13.83 16.79
CA VAL A 194 0.97 14.98 16.10
C VAL A 194 0.89 14.90 14.58
N SER A 195 0.71 13.71 13.99
CA SER A 195 0.33 13.59 12.57
C SER A 195 -0.98 14.32 12.29
N HIS A 196 -2.04 14.06 13.07
CA HIS A 196 -3.32 14.74 12.90
C HIS A 196 -3.25 16.26 13.17
N ILE A 197 -2.41 16.71 14.11
CA ILE A 197 -2.14 18.15 14.33
C ILE A 197 -1.42 18.76 13.11
N GLY A 198 -0.44 18.05 12.53
CA GLY A 198 0.27 18.48 11.32
C GLY A 198 -0.65 18.56 10.10
N LYS A 199 -1.46 17.52 9.86
CA LYS A 199 -2.46 17.46 8.78
C LYS A 199 -3.48 18.60 8.87
N SER A 200 -4.13 18.77 10.02
CA SER A 200 -5.10 19.86 10.23
C SER A 200 -4.47 21.24 10.05
N GLY A 201 -3.27 21.47 10.61
CA GLY A 201 -2.51 22.71 10.43
C GLY A 201 -2.10 22.98 8.98
N GLY A 202 -1.73 21.95 8.23
CA GLY A 202 -1.37 22.05 6.82
C GLY A 202 -2.55 22.33 5.90
N LEU A 203 -3.69 21.64 6.10
CA LEU A 203 -4.95 21.91 5.39
C LEU A 203 -5.43 23.35 5.61
N ALA A 204 -5.45 23.82 6.87
CA ALA A 204 -5.82 25.19 7.19
C ALA A 204 -4.82 26.23 6.64
N THR A 205 -3.53 25.90 6.57
CA THR A 205 -2.51 26.81 6.00
C THR A 205 -2.58 26.84 4.47
N HIS A 206 -2.95 25.74 3.82
CA HIS A 206 -3.26 25.70 2.40
C HIS A 206 -4.45 26.60 2.06
N LEU A 207 -5.59 26.43 2.75
CA LEU A 207 -6.77 27.27 2.57
C LEU A 207 -6.47 28.77 2.78
N ARG A 208 -5.70 29.12 3.82
CA ARG A 208 -5.26 30.51 4.07
C ARG A 208 -4.37 31.07 2.94
N GLY A 209 -3.69 30.20 2.20
CA GLY A 209 -2.81 30.56 1.09
C GLY A 209 -3.54 30.80 -0.24
N ILE A 210 -4.73 30.21 -0.45
CA ILE A 210 -5.48 30.31 -1.72
C ILE A 210 -5.66 31.77 -2.20
N PRO A 211 -6.04 32.76 -1.36
CA PRO A 211 -6.17 34.16 -1.81
C PRO A 211 -4.85 34.78 -2.31
N HIS A 212 -3.71 34.39 -1.73
CA HIS A 212 -2.37 34.83 -2.17
C HIS A 212 -1.93 34.13 -3.46
N SER A 213 -2.31 32.87 -3.66
CA SER A 213 -2.12 32.17 -4.94
C SER A 213 -2.96 32.81 -6.06
N ILE A 214 -4.24 33.09 -5.81
CA ILE A 214 -5.14 33.71 -6.79
C ILE A 214 -4.64 35.10 -7.18
N ALA A 215 -4.19 35.91 -6.22
CA ALA A 215 -3.56 37.21 -6.48
C ALA A 215 -2.23 37.14 -7.28
N LYS A 216 -1.67 35.94 -7.47
CA LYS A 216 -0.52 35.65 -8.35
C LYS A 216 -0.89 34.94 -9.66
N GLY A 217 -2.18 34.83 -9.98
CA GLY A 217 -2.65 34.14 -11.18
C GLY A 217 -2.68 32.61 -11.07
N GLN A 218 -2.79 32.05 -9.85
CA GLN A 218 -2.79 30.60 -9.61
C GLN A 218 -3.94 30.16 -8.72
N VAL A 219 -4.83 29.30 -9.22
CA VAL A 219 -5.74 28.54 -8.37
C VAL A 219 -4.98 27.34 -7.80
N THR A 220 -5.13 27.08 -6.50
CA THR A 220 -4.42 25.99 -5.79
C THR A 220 -5.34 24.99 -5.08
N LEU A 221 -6.66 25.19 -5.18
CA LEU A 221 -7.69 24.26 -4.69
C LEU A 221 -7.51 22.84 -5.27
N PRO A 222 -7.89 21.76 -4.55
CA PRO A 222 -7.86 20.42 -5.13
C PRO A 222 -8.71 20.31 -6.40
N VAL A 223 -8.16 19.67 -7.44
CA VAL A 223 -8.77 19.61 -8.78
C VAL A 223 -10.10 18.87 -8.77
N ASP A 224 -10.22 17.82 -7.96
CA ASP A 224 -11.49 17.10 -7.78
C ASP A 224 -12.57 17.96 -7.11
N ILE A 225 -12.22 18.75 -6.08
CA ILE A 225 -13.12 19.67 -5.39
C ILE A 225 -13.53 20.80 -6.35
N ALA A 226 -12.60 21.40 -7.08
CA ALA A 226 -12.90 22.42 -8.08
C ALA A 226 -13.92 21.92 -9.11
N ALA A 227 -13.72 20.70 -9.63
CA ALA A 227 -14.65 20.08 -10.57
C ALA A 227 -16.00 19.69 -9.94
N ARG A 228 -16.02 19.21 -8.70
CA ARG A 228 -17.26 18.79 -8.00
C ARG A 228 -18.17 19.96 -7.62
N HIS A 229 -17.59 21.14 -7.36
CA HIS A 229 -18.32 22.37 -7.02
C HIS A 229 -18.51 23.32 -8.22
N ASP A 230 -18.24 22.86 -9.46
CA ASP A 230 -18.41 23.62 -10.71
C ASP A 230 -17.67 24.98 -10.70
N ILE A 231 -16.44 24.98 -10.18
CA ILE A 231 -15.59 26.16 -10.03
C ILE A 231 -14.75 26.36 -11.28
N ILE A 232 -15.10 27.39 -12.05
CA ILE A 232 -14.33 27.86 -13.20
C ILE A 232 -13.13 28.67 -12.68
N GLU A 233 -11.91 28.16 -12.88
CA GLU A 233 -10.68 28.83 -12.41
C GLU A 233 -10.55 30.27 -12.93
N GLU A 234 -10.94 30.53 -14.18
CA GLU A 234 -10.84 31.86 -14.79
C GLU A 234 -11.65 32.92 -14.02
N ASP A 235 -12.80 32.57 -13.46
CA ASP A 235 -13.63 33.50 -12.68
C ASP A 235 -13.04 33.82 -11.29
N LEU A 236 -12.19 32.95 -10.76
CA LEU A 236 -11.35 33.27 -9.60
C LEU A 236 -10.18 34.18 -9.97
N LEU A 237 -9.57 33.97 -11.15
CA LEU A 237 -8.40 34.74 -11.59
C LEU A 237 -8.77 36.14 -12.14
N ARG A 238 -10.02 36.36 -12.56
CA ARG A 238 -10.54 37.65 -13.04
C ARG A 238 -10.65 38.74 -11.97
N GLY A 239 -10.58 38.40 -10.67
CA GLY A 239 -10.54 39.39 -9.58
C GLY A 239 -11.39 39.00 -8.38
N GLN A 240 -12.36 39.83 -8.00
CA GLN A 240 -13.38 39.44 -7.03
C GLN A 240 -14.37 38.48 -7.72
N PRO A 241 -14.58 37.26 -7.19
CA PRO A 241 -15.59 36.36 -7.74
C PRO A 241 -16.99 36.97 -7.61
N ASN A 242 -17.86 36.67 -8.56
CA ASN A 242 -19.28 37.00 -8.46
C ASN A 242 -19.94 36.16 -7.33
N GLU A 243 -21.18 36.51 -6.96
CA GLU A 243 -21.89 35.88 -5.83
C GLU A 243 -22.08 34.36 -5.98
N GLU A 244 -22.28 33.85 -7.21
CA GLU A 244 -22.39 32.41 -7.49
C GLU A 244 -21.03 31.71 -7.34
N THR A 245 -19.98 32.23 -7.99
CA THR A 245 -18.61 31.69 -7.89
C THR A 245 -18.08 31.75 -6.46
N LEU A 246 -18.45 32.78 -5.69
CA LEU A 246 -18.11 32.89 -4.28
C LEU A 246 -18.86 31.84 -3.44
N GLY A 247 -20.14 31.59 -3.71
CA GLY A 247 -20.91 30.52 -3.06
C GLY A 247 -20.31 29.14 -3.31
N LYS A 248 -20.04 28.79 -4.58
CA LYS A 248 -19.35 27.54 -4.98
C LYS A 248 -18.00 27.39 -4.27
N LEU A 249 -17.23 28.47 -4.18
CA LEU A 249 -15.95 28.47 -3.46
C LEU A 249 -16.11 28.29 -1.94
N GLN A 250 -17.15 28.87 -1.32
CA GLN A 250 -17.43 28.67 0.11
C GLN A 250 -17.75 27.20 0.43
N GLU A 251 -18.48 26.50 -0.44
CA GLU A 251 -18.77 25.06 -0.29
C GLU A 251 -17.51 24.19 -0.48
N ALA A 252 -16.69 24.49 -1.48
CA ALA A 252 -15.38 23.85 -1.67
C ALA A 252 -14.42 24.07 -0.48
N VAL A 253 -14.38 25.28 0.08
CA VAL A 253 -13.60 25.60 1.28
C VAL A 253 -14.15 24.88 2.51
N PHE A 254 -15.48 24.83 2.67
CA PHE A 254 -16.15 24.11 3.76
C PHE A 254 -15.79 22.63 3.78
N GLU A 255 -15.69 21.98 2.62
CA GLU A 255 -15.29 20.57 2.52
C GLU A 255 -13.87 20.33 3.06
N VAL A 256 -12.88 21.10 2.58
CA VAL A 256 -11.48 21.01 3.04
C VAL A 256 -11.36 21.41 4.53
N ALA A 257 -12.11 22.42 4.97
CA ALA A 257 -12.14 22.88 6.36
C ALA A 257 -12.77 21.85 7.30
N THR A 258 -13.79 21.12 6.85
CA THR A 258 -14.37 19.98 7.58
C THR A 258 -13.32 18.90 7.79
N ARG A 259 -12.64 18.48 6.71
CA ARG A 259 -11.55 17.48 6.78
C ARG A 259 -10.40 17.90 7.71
N ALA A 260 -10.10 19.20 7.78
CA ALA A 260 -9.14 19.76 8.74
C ALA A 260 -9.64 19.72 10.20
N ASN A 261 -10.94 19.93 10.43
CA ASN A 261 -11.57 19.84 11.75
C ASN A 261 -11.73 18.38 12.22
N ASP A 262 -11.99 17.43 11.33
CA ASP A 262 -12.07 15.99 11.66
C ASP A 262 -10.77 15.51 12.31
N HIS A 263 -9.62 15.89 11.75
CA HIS A 263 -8.31 15.64 12.36
C HIS A 263 -8.16 16.28 13.75
N LEU A 264 -8.75 17.46 14.00
CA LEU A 264 -8.77 18.07 15.34
C LEU A 264 -9.71 17.33 16.30
N ILE A 265 -10.82 16.76 15.82
CA ILE A 265 -11.72 15.90 16.60
C ILE A 265 -11.00 14.61 17.00
N THR A 266 -10.39 13.92 16.03
CA THR A 266 -9.58 12.71 16.27
C THR A 266 -8.42 13.00 17.23
N THR A 267 -7.68 14.09 17.03
CA THR A 267 -6.63 14.57 17.96
C THR A 267 -7.17 14.69 19.39
N ARG A 268 -8.31 15.35 19.58
CA ARG A 268 -8.92 15.55 20.91
C ARG A 268 -9.40 14.25 21.53
N GLN A 269 -9.87 13.28 20.73
CA GLN A 269 -10.30 11.98 21.23
C GLN A 269 -9.11 11.12 21.66
N MET A 270 -8.07 11.01 20.81
CA MET A 270 -6.84 10.28 21.12
C MET A 270 -6.13 10.83 22.37
N ILE A 271 -6.19 12.14 22.63
CA ILE A 271 -5.63 12.75 23.85
C ILE A 271 -6.42 12.37 25.12
N LYS A 272 -7.72 12.03 25.03
CA LYS A 272 -8.48 11.47 26.17
C LYS A 272 -8.11 10.01 26.45
N GLU A 273 -7.77 9.27 25.40
CA GLU A 273 -7.42 7.83 25.43
C GLU A 273 -5.93 7.57 25.68
N LEU A 274 -5.12 8.64 25.70
CA LEU A 274 -3.70 8.59 26.00
C LEU A 274 -3.46 8.42 27.51
N ASP A 275 -2.42 7.66 27.88
CA ASP A 275 -1.98 7.51 29.26
C ASP A 275 -1.74 8.91 29.91
N PRO A 276 -2.39 9.23 31.05
CA PRO A 276 -2.18 10.48 31.76
C PRO A 276 -0.70 10.84 32.06
N ALA A 277 0.18 9.85 32.21
CA ALA A 277 1.62 10.07 32.38
C ALA A 277 2.30 10.64 31.11
N LEU A 278 1.81 10.25 29.93
CA LEU A 278 2.24 10.82 28.65
C LEU A 278 1.67 12.23 28.42
N VAL A 279 0.54 12.61 29.05
CA VAL A 279 -0.05 13.96 28.99
C VAL A 279 0.64 14.94 29.97
N ASN A 280 1.98 14.95 29.97
CA ASN A 280 2.82 15.80 30.80
C ASN A 280 3.05 17.22 30.19
N ARG A 281 3.89 18.04 30.83
CA ARG A 281 4.19 19.42 30.39
C ARG A 281 4.78 19.47 28.97
N ASP A 282 5.63 18.52 28.64
CA ASP A 282 6.47 18.59 27.45
C ASP A 282 5.65 18.19 26.21
N SER A 283 4.87 17.10 26.29
CA SER A 283 3.91 16.72 25.25
C SER A 283 2.81 17.78 25.05
N ARG A 284 2.25 18.32 26.15
CA ARG A 284 1.30 19.46 26.09
C ARG A 284 1.87 20.64 25.31
N SER A 285 3.16 20.95 25.47
CA SER A 285 3.80 22.06 24.73
C SER A 285 3.81 21.84 23.20
N VAL A 286 3.78 20.59 22.75
CA VAL A 286 3.61 20.23 21.32
C VAL A 286 2.12 20.25 20.93
N PHE A 287 1.23 19.77 21.80
CA PHE A 287 -0.22 19.79 21.55
C PHE A 287 -0.80 21.21 21.39
N LEU A 288 -0.17 22.24 21.96
CA LEU A 288 -0.55 23.66 21.75
C LEU A 288 -0.60 24.06 20.26
N ASN A 289 0.13 23.37 19.37
CA ASN A 289 0.12 23.65 17.93
C ASN A 289 -1.24 23.39 17.24
N MET A 290 -2.21 22.73 17.91
CA MET A 290 -3.58 22.60 17.40
C MET A 290 -4.45 23.86 17.60
N ILE A 291 -4.06 24.74 18.53
CA ILE A 291 -4.85 25.91 18.95
C ILE A 291 -4.93 27.00 17.87
N PRO A 292 -3.85 27.35 17.14
CA PRO A 292 -3.92 28.29 16.03
C PRO A 292 -4.86 27.80 14.91
N THR A 293 -4.78 26.51 14.57
CA THR A 293 -5.67 25.86 13.60
C THR A 293 -7.13 25.92 14.05
N THR A 294 -7.40 25.54 15.31
CA THR A 294 -8.76 25.60 15.90
C THR A 294 -9.33 27.01 15.86
N LEU A 295 -8.55 28.02 16.25
CA LEU A 295 -9.00 29.43 16.26
C LEU A 295 -9.27 29.97 14.86
N TRP A 296 -8.45 29.60 13.87
CA TRP A 296 -8.64 30.06 12.49
C TRP A 296 -9.84 29.39 11.82
N LEU A 297 -10.12 28.12 12.11
CA LEU A 297 -11.32 27.44 11.63
C LEU A 297 -12.61 27.99 12.27
N GLU A 298 -12.60 28.34 13.56
CA GLU A 298 -13.72 29.09 14.19
C GLU A 298 -13.93 30.47 13.57
N GLU A 299 -12.85 31.14 13.13
CA GLU A 299 -12.95 32.44 12.48
C GLU A 299 -13.49 32.30 11.04
N LEU A 300 -13.07 31.26 10.31
CA LEU A 300 -13.55 30.91 8.97
C LEU A 300 -15.04 30.52 8.96
N GLU A 301 -15.47 29.70 9.93
CA GLU A 301 -16.90 29.40 10.17
C GLU A 301 -17.69 30.70 10.37
N SER A 302 -17.19 31.61 11.22
CA SER A 302 -17.89 32.86 11.55
C SER A 302 -18.04 33.85 10.39
N VAL A 303 -17.40 33.60 9.24
CA VAL A 303 -17.53 34.38 8.00
C VAL A 303 -18.09 33.57 6.83
N ASN A 304 -18.79 32.46 7.11
CA ASN A 304 -19.38 31.56 6.11
C ASN A 304 -18.36 31.06 5.07
N PHE A 305 -17.17 30.66 5.53
CA PHE A 305 -16.11 30.07 4.72
C PHE A 305 -15.53 30.98 3.60
N ASP A 306 -15.84 32.28 3.63
CA ASP A 306 -15.22 33.28 2.75
C ASP A 306 -13.75 33.54 3.15
N ILE A 307 -12.84 32.86 2.44
CA ILE A 307 -11.38 32.98 2.58
C ILE A 307 -10.81 34.37 2.25
N PHE A 308 -11.57 35.24 1.56
CA PHE A 308 -11.12 36.58 1.19
C PHE A 308 -11.35 37.63 2.30
N LYS A 309 -12.09 37.30 3.38
CA LYS A 309 -12.33 38.27 4.47
C LYS A 309 -11.02 38.75 5.12
N PRO A 310 -10.77 40.07 5.22
CA PRO A 310 -9.56 40.62 5.83
C PRO A 310 -9.31 40.24 7.30
N SER A 311 -10.35 39.84 8.05
CA SER A 311 -10.23 39.34 9.43
C SER A 311 -9.29 38.13 9.52
N LEU A 312 -9.49 37.15 8.64
CA LEU A 312 -8.71 35.90 8.56
C LEU A 312 -7.21 36.12 8.31
N GLN A 313 -6.85 37.28 7.76
CA GLN A 313 -5.47 37.69 7.45
C GLN A 313 -4.88 38.65 8.51
N THR A 314 -5.70 39.20 9.41
CA THR A 314 -5.30 40.23 10.39
C THR A 314 -5.38 39.77 11.85
N SER A 315 -5.70 38.49 12.09
CA SER A 315 -5.93 37.87 13.41
C SER A 315 -4.69 37.90 14.36
N LYS A 316 -4.41 39.08 14.92
CA LYS A 316 -3.45 39.37 16.00
C LYS A 316 -4.15 39.68 17.33
N GLY A 317 -5.35 39.14 17.51
CA GLY A 317 -6.18 39.37 18.69
C GLY A 317 -5.72 38.61 19.94
N VAL A 318 -6.07 39.12 21.11
CA VAL A 318 -5.74 38.53 22.44
C VAL A 318 -6.25 37.10 22.64
N ARG A 319 -7.18 36.62 21.78
CA ARG A 319 -7.72 35.25 21.78
C ARG A 319 -6.64 34.17 21.71
N LEU A 320 -5.61 34.36 20.88
CA LEU A 320 -4.55 33.36 20.68
C LEU A 320 -3.63 33.23 21.90
N PRO A 321 -2.99 34.29 22.43
CA PRO A 321 -2.24 34.23 23.69
C PRO A 321 -3.05 33.64 24.84
N TRP A 322 -4.32 34.05 24.99
CA TRP A 322 -5.20 33.57 26.06
C TRP A 322 -5.50 32.06 25.95
N ARG A 323 -5.81 31.56 24.74
CA ARG A 323 -6.03 30.11 24.56
C ARG A 323 -4.77 29.29 24.72
N LEU A 324 -3.61 29.77 24.27
CA LEU A 324 -2.33 29.08 24.50
C LEU A 324 -2.03 28.96 25.99
N TRP A 325 -2.19 30.05 26.75
CA TRP A 325 -2.05 30.02 28.21
C TRP A 325 -3.04 29.06 28.88
N ARG A 326 -4.34 29.15 28.54
CA ARG A 326 -5.38 28.29 29.11
C ARG A 326 -5.17 26.80 28.77
N GLY A 327 -4.79 26.50 27.52
CA GLY A 327 -4.45 25.15 27.07
C GLY A 327 -3.17 24.56 27.67
N SER A 328 -2.23 25.40 28.11
CA SER A 328 -1.02 24.97 28.81
C SER A 328 -1.24 24.62 30.29
N SER A 329 -2.38 25.01 30.86
CA SER A 329 -2.68 24.90 32.29
C SER A 329 -3.00 23.46 32.71
N THR A 330 -2.60 23.07 33.92
CA THR A 330 -2.61 21.66 34.37
C THR A 330 -3.98 21.01 34.49
N ASN A 331 -5.05 21.79 34.61
CA ASN A 331 -6.39 21.30 35.00
C ASN A 331 -7.19 20.64 33.85
N GLY A 332 -6.54 20.10 32.82
CA GLY A 332 -7.08 19.18 31.80
C GLY A 332 -8.13 19.71 30.80
N VAL A 333 -9.05 20.56 31.24
CA VAL A 333 -10.33 20.90 30.60
C VAL A 333 -10.19 22.03 29.55
N SER A 334 -9.04 22.14 28.88
CA SER A 334 -8.81 23.27 27.94
C SER A 334 -7.98 23.01 26.68
N LEU A 335 -7.52 21.78 26.41
CA LEU A 335 -7.18 21.37 25.03
C LEU A 335 -8.45 20.98 24.24
N VAL A 336 -9.52 20.67 24.95
CA VAL A 336 -10.89 20.54 24.42
C VAL A 336 -11.65 21.83 24.72
N PRO A 337 -12.27 22.50 23.73
CA PRO A 337 -13.21 23.60 24.00
C PRO A 337 -14.43 23.09 24.77
N ALA A 338 -14.91 23.85 25.76
CA ALA A 338 -16.23 23.60 26.32
C ALA A 338 -17.32 23.88 25.27
N GLU A 339 -18.35 23.04 25.26
CA GLU A 339 -19.49 23.16 24.34
C GLU A 339 -20.14 24.54 24.45
N ARG A 340 -20.20 25.30 23.34
CA ARG A 340 -20.95 26.56 23.31
C ARG A 340 -22.41 26.26 22.99
N ASN A 341 -23.26 26.37 24.00
CA ASN A 341 -24.70 26.53 23.81
C ASN A 341 -25.02 27.94 23.27
N THR A 342 -24.70 28.18 22.01
CA THR A 342 -25.11 29.36 21.24
C THR A 342 -26.11 28.93 20.17
N THR A 343 -27.32 29.49 20.22
CA THR A 343 -28.36 29.26 19.20
C THR A 343 -27.88 29.73 17.83
N PRO A 344 -28.10 28.95 16.75
CA PRO A 344 -27.64 29.32 15.42
C PRO A 344 -28.37 30.55 14.86
N PRO A 345 -27.73 31.32 13.95
CA PRO A 345 -28.41 32.40 13.23
C PRO A 345 -29.47 31.85 12.26
N PRO A 346 -30.45 32.68 11.80
CA PRO A 346 -31.73 32.16 11.29
C PRO A 346 -31.74 31.55 9.87
N TRP A 347 -30.62 31.48 9.16
CA TRP A 347 -30.62 31.37 7.70
C TRP A 347 -29.89 30.12 7.18
N ASN A 348 -30.55 29.42 6.26
CA ASN A 348 -30.20 28.14 5.60
C ASN A 348 -29.89 26.93 6.54
N PRO A 349 -30.80 25.94 6.66
CA PRO A 349 -30.60 24.77 7.51
C PRO A 349 -29.59 23.72 6.99
N GLN A 350 -28.97 23.93 5.82
CA GLN A 350 -28.01 22.97 5.25
C GLN A 350 -26.61 23.04 5.88
N TYR A 351 -26.17 24.20 6.38
CA TYR A 351 -24.82 24.39 6.94
C TYR A 351 -24.68 24.03 8.44
N ILE A 352 -25.60 23.24 9.00
CA ILE A 352 -25.62 22.88 10.43
C ILE A 352 -24.69 21.67 10.69
N PHE A 353 -23.36 21.86 10.64
CA PHE A 353 -22.41 20.73 10.77
C PHE A 353 -21.47 20.76 11.98
N ILE A 354 -20.80 21.88 12.27
CA ILE A 354 -19.73 21.95 13.30
C ILE A 354 -20.20 21.62 14.73
N TYR A 355 -21.51 21.62 14.99
CA TYR A 355 -22.11 21.42 16.32
C TYR A 355 -23.02 20.17 16.47
N ARG A 356 -23.06 19.19 15.54
CA ARG A 356 -24.10 18.13 15.59
C ARG A 356 -23.75 16.65 15.35
N LEU A 357 -22.49 16.23 15.52
CA LEU A 357 -22.11 14.81 15.54
C LEU A 357 -21.65 14.31 16.93
N HIS A 358 -22.57 14.31 17.91
CA HIS A 358 -22.33 13.75 19.25
C HIS A 358 -23.55 13.06 19.89
N ARG A 359 -24.46 12.46 19.09
CA ARG A 359 -25.62 11.74 19.65
C ARG A 359 -26.16 10.54 18.86
N ILE A 360 -25.27 9.66 18.39
CA ILE A 360 -25.65 8.27 18.04
C ILE A 360 -24.69 7.31 18.75
N HIS A 361 -25.15 6.70 19.85
CA HIS A 361 -24.63 5.41 20.30
C HIS A 361 -25.32 4.30 19.48
N PRO A 362 -24.71 3.11 19.32
CA PRO A 362 -25.17 2.12 18.35
C PRO A 362 -26.47 1.44 18.78
N THR A 363 -27.58 1.78 18.12
CA THR A 363 -28.84 1.02 18.16
C THR A 363 -29.26 0.63 16.74
N LYS A 364 -29.70 -0.63 16.59
CA LYS A 364 -30.11 -1.21 15.31
C LYS A 364 -31.34 -0.47 14.78
N VAL A 365 -31.26 0.08 13.56
CA VAL A 365 -32.43 0.60 12.82
C VAL A 365 -32.52 -0.13 11.48
N SER A 366 -33.68 -0.70 11.19
CA SER A 366 -33.95 -1.42 9.94
C SER A 366 -34.17 -0.44 8.79
N LEU A 367 -33.50 -0.69 7.65
CA LEU A 367 -33.70 0.05 6.41
C LEU A 367 -35.02 -0.36 5.74
N GLN A 368 -36.15 0.22 6.18
CA GLN A 368 -37.40 0.13 5.44
C GLN A 368 -37.33 0.97 4.16
N ARG A 369 -37.51 0.29 3.02
CA ARG A 369 -37.62 0.86 1.67
C ARG A 369 -38.53 2.10 1.63
N PHE A 370 -37.98 3.26 1.28
CA PHE A 370 -38.78 4.28 0.61
C PHE A 370 -39.06 3.85 -0.82
N LYS A 371 -40.31 3.53 -1.13
CA LYS A 371 -40.79 3.40 -2.51
C LYS A 371 -40.98 4.80 -3.09
N SER A 372 -40.48 5.03 -4.29
CA SER A 372 -40.97 6.12 -5.14
C SER A 372 -42.48 5.93 -5.39
N ARG A 373 -43.20 7.04 -5.54
CA ARG A 373 -44.65 7.06 -5.72
C ARG A 373 -44.97 7.93 -6.93
N ASP A 374 -45.52 7.33 -7.99
CA ASP A 374 -46.00 8.06 -9.15
C ASP A 374 -47.24 8.90 -8.80
N SER A 375 -47.32 10.09 -9.38
CA SER A 375 -48.58 10.76 -9.71
C SER A 375 -48.34 11.79 -10.81
N SER A 376 -49.24 11.85 -11.79
CA SER A 376 -49.11 12.63 -13.03
C SER A 376 -50.04 13.85 -13.06
N MET A 377 -49.79 14.81 -13.98
CA MET A 377 -50.72 15.10 -15.09
C MET A 377 -50.31 16.28 -16.01
N SER A 378 -50.56 16.10 -17.32
CA SER A 378 -50.92 17.10 -18.37
C SER A 378 -50.19 18.46 -18.50
N GLY A 379 -49.04 18.45 -19.18
CA GLY A 379 -48.88 18.88 -20.60
C GLY A 379 -49.47 20.18 -21.17
N ARG A 380 -48.64 20.91 -21.96
CA ARG A 380 -49.06 21.82 -23.06
C ARG A 380 -48.11 21.76 -24.29
N ARG A 381 -48.72 21.40 -25.44
CA ARG A 381 -48.40 21.56 -26.88
C ARG A 381 -46.97 21.95 -27.39
N ARG A 382 -46.53 21.26 -28.47
CA ARG A 382 -45.50 21.69 -29.45
C ARG A 382 -46.05 22.80 -30.40
N PRO A 383 -45.24 23.49 -31.24
CA PRO A 383 -44.60 22.94 -32.47
C PRO A 383 -43.08 23.26 -32.53
N SER A 384 -42.14 22.52 -33.13
CA SER A 384 -42.04 21.85 -34.44
C SER A 384 -42.08 22.75 -35.69
N LEU A 385 -40.91 23.17 -36.19
CA LEU A 385 -40.68 23.52 -37.60
C LEU A 385 -39.32 22.93 -38.05
N SER A 386 -39.20 22.61 -39.34
CA SER A 386 -38.03 21.99 -39.95
C SER A 386 -37.59 22.72 -41.22
N ALA A 387 -36.27 22.68 -41.48
CA ALA A 387 -35.58 22.95 -42.75
C ALA A 387 -35.61 24.38 -43.32
N THR A 388 -34.51 24.83 -43.95
CA THR A 388 -34.39 24.94 -45.43
C THR A 388 -33.15 25.75 -45.91
N ILE A 389 -32.12 25.03 -46.40
CA ILE A 389 -31.25 25.36 -47.56
C ILE A 389 -30.16 26.48 -47.50
N ALA A 390 -29.16 26.29 -48.39
CA ALA A 390 -28.01 27.14 -48.80
C ALA A 390 -26.82 27.19 -47.81
N ARG A 391 -25.59 26.74 -48.15
CA ARG A 391 -24.67 27.02 -49.30
C ARG A 391 -24.16 28.46 -49.35
N MET A 392 -22.88 28.65 -49.00
CA MET A 392 -21.89 29.35 -49.84
C MET A 392 -20.46 29.11 -49.33
N ASN A 393 -19.63 28.45 -50.16
CA ASN A 393 -18.18 28.67 -50.20
C ASN A 393 -17.90 29.54 -51.43
N PRO A 394 -16.92 30.44 -51.35
CA PRO A 394 -16.03 30.66 -52.49
C PRO A 394 -14.57 30.26 -52.23
N PHE A 395 -13.93 29.96 -53.36
CA PHE A 395 -12.54 30.14 -53.75
C PHE A 395 -11.76 31.31 -53.09
N SER A 396 -10.42 31.39 -53.14
CA SER A 396 -9.33 30.38 -53.31
C SER A 396 -7.94 31.07 -53.29
N SER A 397 -6.88 30.28 -53.12
CA SER A 397 -5.56 30.41 -53.79
C SER A 397 -4.86 31.79 -53.95
N SER A 398 -3.80 32.01 -53.16
CA SER A 398 -2.44 32.35 -53.62
C SER A 398 -1.45 32.09 -52.46
N ASN A 399 -0.29 31.43 -52.65
CA ASN A 399 0.93 31.83 -53.37
C ASN A 399 1.59 33.11 -52.79
N SER A 400 2.92 33.16 -52.53
CA SER A 400 3.97 32.12 -52.67
C SER A 400 5.32 32.58 -52.11
N SER A 401 6.28 31.64 -52.02
CA SER A 401 7.74 31.82 -51.95
C SER A 401 8.35 32.05 -50.54
N ALA A 402 9.28 31.24 -50.02
CA ALA A 402 10.60 30.75 -50.51
C ALA A 402 11.77 31.69 -50.06
N ASP A 403 13.01 31.23 -49.85
CA ASP A 403 13.70 30.11 -50.51
C ASP A 403 14.91 29.52 -49.74
N LYS A 404 15.25 28.24 -50.03
CA LYS A 404 16.57 27.48 -49.99
C LYS A 404 17.64 27.77 -48.90
N PHE A 405 18.62 26.90 -48.60
CA PHE A 405 19.18 25.66 -49.20
C PHE A 405 19.01 24.47 -48.20
N GLY A 406 19.21 23.17 -48.51
CA GLY A 406 20.08 22.48 -49.49
C GLY A 406 21.33 21.92 -48.75
N SER A 407 21.75 20.66 -48.84
CA SER A 407 21.55 19.63 -49.90
C SER A 407 21.55 18.17 -49.37
N SER A 408 21.11 17.23 -50.23
CA SER A 408 21.09 15.76 -50.02
C SER A 408 22.43 15.08 -50.47
N PRO A 409 22.61 13.78 -50.91
CA PRO A 409 21.66 12.85 -51.58
C PRO A 409 21.75 11.30 -51.36
N THR A 410 20.64 10.60 -51.70
CA THR A 410 20.54 9.21 -52.26
C THR A 410 21.04 8.02 -51.39
N SER A 411 20.66 6.75 -51.60
CA SER A 411 19.99 6.03 -52.73
C SER A 411 19.32 4.73 -52.21
N THR A 412 18.38 3.99 -52.85
CA THR A 412 17.38 4.23 -53.93
C THR A 412 16.50 2.97 -54.10
N ARG A 413 15.23 3.11 -54.52
CA ARG A 413 14.35 2.11 -55.21
C ARG A 413 13.86 0.87 -54.42
N SER A 414 12.74 0.23 -54.77
CA SER A 414 11.66 0.55 -55.74
C SER A 414 10.37 -0.19 -55.36
N GLY A 415 9.20 0.33 -55.75
CA GLY A 415 7.90 -0.36 -55.63
C GLY A 415 7.23 -0.54 -56.99
N ASP A 416 6.02 -1.09 -56.97
CA ASP A 416 5.08 -1.07 -58.11
C ASP A 416 3.63 -0.96 -57.60
N SER A 417 2.66 -0.85 -58.50
CA SER A 417 1.29 -0.41 -58.24
C SER A 417 0.23 -1.23 -58.96
N THR A 418 -0.90 -1.44 -58.29
CA THR A 418 -2.21 -1.76 -58.89
C THR A 418 -3.26 -1.63 -57.79
N GLY A 419 -4.48 -1.22 -58.12
CA GLY A 419 -5.55 -1.06 -57.14
C GLY A 419 -6.89 -1.53 -57.68
N ASN A 420 -7.86 -1.74 -56.78
CA ASN A 420 -9.27 -1.75 -57.18
C ASN A 420 -10.23 -1.36 -56.04
N SER A 421 -11.38 -0.85 -56.47
CA SER A 421 -12.64 -0.48 -55.78
C SER A 421 -12.89 -0.90 -54.32
N ASP A 422 -13.40 0.05 -53.54
CA ASP A 422 -14.12 -0.17 -52.28
C ASP A 422 -15.35 -1.08 -52.43
N GLY A 423 -15.45 -2.10 -51.58
CA GLY A 423 -16.57 -3.04 -51.51
C GLY A 423 -17.20 -3.10 -50.11
N LYS A 424 -18.02 -2.10 -49.76
CA LYS A 424 -18.59 -1.93 -48.41
C LYS A 424 -19.49 -3.11 -47.98
N LYS A 425 -18.94 -4.07 -47.21
CA LYS A 425 -19.70 -5.11 -46.50
C LYS A 425 -19.51 -5.01 -44.99
N THR A 426 -20.62 -4.85 -44.28
CA THR A 426 -20.71 -4.90 -42.81
C THR A 426 -20.32 -6.29 -42.31
N LYS A 427 -19.25 -6.40 -41.50
CA LYS A 427 -18.92 -7.63 -40.76
C LYS A 427 -19.50 -7.57 -39.35
N LYS A 428 -20.18 -8.64 -38.97
CA LYS A 428 -20.80 -8.86 -37.66
C LYS A 428 -19.70 -8.98 -36.59
N LYS A 429 -19.81 -8.27 -35.47
CA LYS A 429 -18.86 -8.41 -34.34
C LYS A 429 -19.14 -9.74 -33.63
N SER A 430 -18.27 -10.73 -33.81
CA SER A 430 -18.21 -11.92 -32.96
C SER A 430 -17.46 -11.56 -31.67
N SER A 431 -17.91 -12.12 -30.55
CA SER A 431 -17.35 -11.95 -29.22
C SER A 431 -16.73 -13.26 -28.77
N ASP A 432 -15.40 -13.30 -28.70
CA ASP A 432 -14.62 -14.29 -27.98
C ASP A 432 -13.41 -13.52 -27.43
N ASP A 433 -13.42 -13.21 -26.14
CA ASP A 433 -12.31 -12.52 -25.46
C ASP A 433 -11.33 -13.60 -24.94
N GLU A 434 -10.22 -13.81 -25.66
CA GLU A 434 -9.21 -14.80 -25.27
C GLU A 434 -8.54 -14.42 -23.93
N VAL A 435 -8.74 -15.26 -22.90
CA VAL A 435 -8.15 -15.06 -21.57
C VAL A 435 -6.65 -15.42 -21.61
N ILE A 436 -5.79 -14.40 -21.51
CA ILE A 436 -4.33 -14.54 -21.65
C ILE A 436 -3.70 -14.99 -20.33
N ASN A 437 -3.69 -16.30 -20.09
CA ASN A 437 -2.98 -16.92 -18.96
C ASN A 437 -1.46 -16.92 -19.18
N SER A 438 -0.68 -16.34 -18.26
CA SER A 438 0.78 -16.21 -18.41
C SER A 438 1.58 -17.51 -18.20
N ALA A 439 0.93 -18.63 -17.87
CA ALA A 439 1.54 -19.96 -18.04
C ALA A 439 1.73 -20.34 -19.54
N GLY A 440 1.01 -19.68 -20.47
CA GLY A 440 1.05 -20.00 -21.90
C GLY A 440 0.55 -21.41 -22.19
N GLU A 441 1.23 -22.13 -23.09
CA GLU A 441 0.89 -23.53 -23.44
C GLU A 441 0.89 -24.47 -22.22
N ALA A 442 1.65 -24.16 -21.17
CA ALA A 442 1.70 -24.95 -19.94
C ALA A 442 0.41 -24.85 -19.09
N ALA A 443 -0.55 -23.98 -19.44
CA ALA A 443 -1.83 -23.86 -18.75
C ALA A 443 -2.67 -25.15 -18.77
N GLY A 444 -2.58 -25.91 -19.87
CA GLY A 444 -3.46 -27.04 -20.15
C GLY A 444 -4.94 -26.65 -20.33
N GLN A 445 -5.80 -27.66 -20.38
CA GLN A 445 -7.26 -27.52 -20.32
C GLN A 445 -7.83 -28.53 -19.34
N PRO A 446 -9.00 -28.28 -18.72
CA PRO A 446 -9.61 -29.25 -17.80
C PRO A 446 -9.92 -30.57 -18.52
N THR A 447 -9.30 -31.64 -18.05
CA THR A 447 -9.58 -33.01 -18.48
C THR A 447 -10.92 -33.49 -17.94
N SER A 448 -11.49 -34.55 -18.53
CA SER A 448 -12.73 -35.18 -18.02
C SER A 448 -12.60 -35.74 -16.59
N THR A 449 -11.36 -35.89 -16.10
CA THR A 449 -10.99 -36.30 -14.75
C THR A 449 -10.62 -35.13 -13.82
N SER A 450 -10.60 -33.88 -14.30
CA SER A 450 -10.25 -32.72 -13.48
C SER A 450 -11.34 -32.43 -12.43
N THR A 451 -10.99 -32.61 -11.16
CA THR A 451 -11.89 -32.37 -10.02
C THR A 451 -11.84 -30.91 -9.53
N PHE A 452 -11.52 -29.98 -10.44
CA PHE A 452 -11.63 -28.53 -10.28
C PHE A 452 -11.83 -27.83 -11.64
N ARG A 453 -12.32 -26.59 -11.62
CA ARG A 453 -12.40 -25.69 -12.78
C ARG A 453 -11.99 -24.27 -12.39
N VAL A 454 -11.20 -23.61 -13.22
CA VAL A 454 -10.70 -22.24 -13.02
C VAL A 454 -11.47 -21.26 -13.91
N GLY A 455 -11.70 -20.05 -13.41
CA GLY A 455 -12.10 -18.87 -14.16
C GLY A 455 -11.34 -17.65 -13.65
N VAL A 456 -11.05 -16.70 -14.54
CA VAL A 456 -10.26 -15.49 -14.25
C VAL A 456 -10.89 -14.28 -14.93
N ALA A 457 -11.11 -13.21 -14.17
CA ALA A 457 -11.54 -11.92 -14.70
C ALA A 457 -10.52 -10.84 -14.34
N GLU A 458 -10.25 -9.94 -15.28
CA GLU A 458 -9.32 -8.82 -15.11
C GLU A 458 -9.92 -7.51 -15.63
N ASP A 459 -9.73 -6.40 -14.90
CA ASP A 459 -9.92 -5.04 -15.42
C ASP A 459 -8.75 -4.14 -15.01
N LYS A 460 -8.22 -3.40 -15.98
CA LYS A 460 -7.20 -2.37 -15.77
C LYS A 460 -7.68 -1.20 -14.91
N ASN A 461 -8.98 -1.03 -14.73
CA ASN A 461 -9.60 0.12 -14.08
C ASN A 461 -9.13 1.44 -14.71
N ARG A 462 -9.51 1.63 -15.98
CA ARG A 462 -9.05 2.74 -16.85
C ARG A 462 -9.32 4.16 -16.30
N LYS A 463 -10.13 4.29 -15.24
CA LYS A 463 -10.40 5.57 -14.55
C LYS A 463 -9.25 5.95 -13.59
N CYS A 464 -8.59 4.97 -13.00
CA CYS A 464 -7.63 5.16 -11.91
C CYS A 464 -6.20 4.72 -12.28
N ARG A 465 -6.03 3.64 -13.07
CA ARG A 465 -4.72 3.12 -13.46
C ARG A 465 -4.44 3.25 -14.97
N ARG A 466 -3.18 3.56 -15.31
CA ARG A 466 -2.70 3.75 -16.69
C ARG A 466 -2.36 2.42 -17.37
N THR A 467 -1.72 1.54 -16.62
CA THR A 467 -1.18 0.22 -16.97
C THR A 467 -2.00 -0.87 -16.27
N MET A 468 -1.92 -2.10 -16.77
CA MET A 468 -2.25 -3.30 -16.01
C MET A 468 -0.91 -3.86 -15.57
N GLU A 469 -0.62 -3.82 -14.28
CA GLU A 469 0.68 -4.24 -13.74
C GLU A 469 0.62 -5.65 -13.13
N ASP A 470 -0.59 -6.13 -12.82
CA ASP A 470 -0.88 -7.50 -12.39
C ASP A 470 -0.66 -8.54 -13.51
N THR A 471 -0.53 -9.79 -13.10
CA THR A 471 -0.75 -10.96 -13.97
C THR A 471 -1.16 -12.18 -13.18
N HIS A 472 -1.64 -13.22 -13.87
CA HIS A 472 -2.07 -14.48 -13.29
C HIS A 472 -1.47 -15.68 -14.03
N ALA A 473 -1.36 -16.81 -13.33
CA ALA A 473 -1.00 -18.08 -13.93
C ALA A 473 -1.79 -19.22 -13.27
N TYR A 474 -2.41 -20.09 -14.08
CA TYR A 474 -2.96 -21.36 -13.59
C TYR A 474 -2.55 -22.51 -14.51
N ILE A 475 -2.44 -23.72 -13.95
CA ILE A 475 -2.04 -24.93 -14.67
C ILE A 475 -2.89 -26.12 -14.20
N TYR A 476 -3.49 -26.83 -15.16
CA TYR A 476 -4.07 -28.17 -14.98
C TYR A 476 -3.00 -29.26 -15.11
N ASP A 477 -3.18 -30.39 -14.40
CA ASP A 477 -2.26 -31.54 -14.37
C ASP A 477 -0.78 -31.13 -14.10
N TYR A 478 -0.61 -30.17 -13.18
CA TYR A 478 0.64 -29.47 -12.89
C TYR A 478 1.79 -30.40 -12.53
N ALA A 479 3.00 -30.09 -13.02
CA ALA A 479 4.20 -30.93 -12.94
C ALA A 479 3.98 -32.36 -13.49
N SER A 480 3.09 -32.51 -14.48
CA SER A 480 2.69 -33.77 -15.10
C SER A 480 2.01 -34.77 -14.13
N VAL A 481 1.40 -34.28 -13.06
CA VAL A 481 0.66 -35.08 -12.09
C VAL A 481 -0.85 -34.87 -12.33
N PRO A 482 -1.61 -35.91 -12.72
CA PRO A 482 -3.05 -35.77 -12.98
C PRO A 482 -3.84 -35.24 -11.77
N ASP A 483 -4.76 -34.31 -12.03
CA ASP A 483 -5.59 -33.59 -11.06
C ASP A 483 -4.81 -32.76 -10.02
N GLN A 484 -3.50 -32.54 -10.24
CA GLN A 484 -2.71 -31.54 -9.51
C GLN A 484 -2.94 -30.16 -10.14
N GLY A 485 -3.31 -29.16 -9.34
CA GLY A 485 -3.59 -27.80 -9.79
C GLY A 485 -2.59 -26.79 -9.22
N TYR A 486 -2.08 -25.90 -10.06
CA TYR A 486 -1.33 -24.72 -9.63
C TYR A 486 -2.12 -23.46 -9.98
N PHE A 487 -2.17 -22.51 -9.04
CA PHE A 487 -2.90 -21.25 -9.16
C PHE A 487 -2.06 -20.11 -8.59
N ALA A 488 -1.98 -18.98 -9.28
CA ALA A 488 -1.25 -17.81 -8.81
C ALA A 488 -1.78 -16.49 -9.38
N ILE A 489 -1.69 -15.45 -8.56
CA ILE A 489 -1.81 -14.04 -8.96
C ILE A 489 -0.58 -13.29 -8.45
N PHE A 490 -0.04 -12.42 -9.29
CA PHE A 490 1.07 -11.54 -9.01
C PHE A 490 0.61 -10.11 -9.33
N ASP A 491 0.18 -9.33 -8.33
CA ASP A 491 -0.17 -7.92 -8.57
C ASP A 491 1.10 -7.07 -8.58
N GLY A 492 1.19 -6.16 -9.55
CA GLY A 492 2.47 -5.53 -9.92
C GLY A 492 2.53 -4.07 -9.53
N HIS A 493 3.71 -3.61 -9.10
CA HIS A 493 3.93 -2.21 -8.79
C HIS A 493 5.25 -1.67 -9.36
N ALA A 494 5.20 -0.38 -9.71
CA ALA A 494 6.27 0.32 -10.42
C ALA A 494 6.65 -0.33 -11.77
N GLY A 495 5.66 -0.95 -12.42
CA GLY A 495 5.76 -1.60 -13.72
C GLY A 495 5.61 -3.13 -13.65
N LYS A 496 5.06 -3.71 -14.72
CA LYS A 496 4.67 -5.12 -14.88
C LYS A 496 5.83 -6.15 -14.82
N GLN A 497 7.09 -5.72 -14.81
CA GLN A 497 8.25 -6.58 -15.12
C GLN A 497 8.43 -7.75 -14.14
N ALA A 498 8.29 -7.52 -12.83
CA ALA A 498 8.37 -8.58 -11.83
C ALA A 498 7.19 -9.57 -11.94
N ALA A 499 5.97 -9.05 -12.12
CA ALA A 499 4.76 -9.84 -12.27
C ALA A 499 4.81 -10.74 -13.52
N ASP A 500 5.10 -10.19 -14.70
CA ASP A 500 5.23 -10.93 -15.97
C ASP A 500 6.26 -12.07 -15.87
N TRP A 501 7.42 -11.80 -15.24
CA TRP A 501 8.44 -12.81 -15.03
C TRP A 501 7.94 -13.92 -14.10
N CYS A 502 7.24 -13.57 -13.02
CA CYS A 502 6.66 -14.54 -12.09
C CYS A 502 5.58 -15.41 -12.77
N GLY A 503 4.63 -14.82 -13.48
CA GLY A 503 3.61 -15.56 -14.24
C GLY A 503 4.24 -16.59 -15.19
N SER A 504 5.28 -16.15 -15.91
CA SER A 504 5.98 -16.97 -16.90
C SER A 504 6.92 -18.04 -16.33
N ASN A 505 7.43 -17.90 -15.09
CA ASN A 505 8.54 -18.73 -14.59
C ASN A 505 8.38 -19.31 -13.17
N PHE A 506 7.59 -18.68 -12.28
CA PHE A 506 7.46 -19.13 -10.88
C PHE A 506 7.04 -20.61 -10.79
N HIS A 507 6.04 -20.98 -11.61
CA HIS A 507 5.52 -22.33 -11.69
C HIS A 507 6.56 -23.38 -12.14
N LYS A 508 7.61 -22.97 -12.87
CA LYS A 508 8.71 -23.84 -13.31
C LYS A 508 9.68 -24.08 -12.15
N VAL A 509 10.10 -23.00 -11.48
CA VAL A 509 10.98 -23.07 -10.30
C VAL A 509 10.37 -23.94 -9.19
N LEU A 510 9.06 -23.81 -8.94
CA LEU A 510 8.37 -24.66 -7.96
C LEU A 510 8.37 -26.14 -8.35
N ALA A 511 8.17 -26.45 -9.64
CA ALA A 511 8.17 -27.83 -10.14
C ALA A 511 9.57 -28.46 -10.01
N ASP A 512 10.62 -27.72 -10.37
CA ASP A 512 12.02 -28.12 -10.19
C ASP A 512 12.34 -28.37 -8.70
N MET A 513 11.90 -27.49 -7.80
CA MET A 513 12.13 -27.67 -6.36
C MET A 513 11.42 -28.92 -5.81
N ILE A 514 10.18 -29.18 -6.21
CA ILE A 514 9.43 -30.39 -5.81
C ILE A 514 10.11 -31.66 -6.36
N ALA A 515 10.51 -31.66 -7.64
CA ALA A 515 11.17 -32.80 -8.26
C ALA A 515 12.51 -33.15 -7.59
N GLN A 516 13.29 -32.14 -7.21
CA GLN A 516 14.61 -32.28 -6.59
C GLN A 516 14.56 -32.60 -5.07
N ASN A 517 13.47 -32.26 -4.37
CA ASN A 517 13.42 -32.29 -2.89
C ASN A 517 12.23 -33.08 -2.34
N GLN A 518 11.93 -34.25 -2.92
CA GLN A 518 10.71 -35.06 -2.63
C GLN A 518 10.47 -35.41 -1.14
N SER A 519 11.48 -35.34 -0.29
CA SER A 519 11.41 -35.57 1.16
C SER A 519 11.16 -34.32 2.01
N THR A 520 11.15 -33.12 1.40
CA THR A 520 10.95 -31.84 2.09
C THR A 520 9.46 -31.45 2.08
N PRO A 521 8.89 -30.95 3.19
CA PRO A 521 7.52 -30.44 3.22
C PRO A 521 7.24 -29.37 2.15
N ILE A 522 6.06 -29.44 1.52
CA ILE A 522 5.64 -28.47 0.48
C ILE A 522 5.67 -27.00 0.98
N PRO A 523 5.29 -26.66 2.24
CA PRO A 523 5.43 -25.28 2.76
C PRO A 523 6.88 -24.77 2.76
N ASP A 524 7.86 -25.62 3.07
CA ASP A 524 9.28 -25.25 3.05
C ASP A 524 9.78 -25.07 1.61
N LEU A 525 9.27 -25.86 0.67
CA LEU A 525 9.58 -25.71 -0.75
C LEU A 525 8.95 -24.46 -1.35
N LEU A 526 7.80 -24.01 -0.84
CA LEU A 526 7.20 -22.73 -1.22
C LEU A 526 8.05 -21.55 -0.71
N ASP A 527 8.50 -21.54 0.55
CA ASP A 527 9.44 -20.50 1.05
C ASP A 527 10.75 -20.45 0.24
N ARG A 528 11.35 -21.62 -0.03
CA ARG A 528 12.54 -21.71 -0.90
C ARG A 528 12.26 -21.22 -2.32
N THR A 529 11.09 -21.52 -2.88
CA THR A 529 10.71 -21.05 -4.23
C THR A 529 10.60 -19.53 -4.25
N PHE A 530 9.79 -18.94 -3.36
CA PHE A 530 9.63 -17.50 -3.23
C PHE A 530 11.00 -16.81 -3.08
N THR A 531 11.83 -17.24 -2.14
CA THR A 531 13.14 -16.61 -1.86
C THR A 531 14.20 -16.88 -2.94
N SER A 532 14.03 -17.89 -3.79
CA SER A 532 14.90 -18.14 -4.96
C SER A 532 14.47 -17.32 -6.18
N VAL A 533 13.15 -17.18 -6.39
CA VAL A 533 12.56 -16.27 -7.37
C VAL A 533 12.95 -14.83 -7.05
N ASP A 534 12.85 -14.40 -5.78
CA ASP A 534 13.23 -13.06 -5.32
C ASP A 534 14.69 -12.71 -5.68
N LYS A 535 15.64 -13.59 -5.32
CA LYS A 535 17.07 -13.49 -5.67
C LYS A 535 17.38 -13.62 -7.17
N SER A 536 16.39 -13.98 -7.98
CA SER A 536 16.48 -14.00 -9.44
C SER A 536 15.97 -12.68 -10.02
N LEU A 537 14.83 -12.20 -9.52
CA LEU A 537 14.26 -10.88 -9.85
C LEU A 537 15.20 -9.73 -9.49
N GLU A 538 15.89 -9.80 -8.34
CA GLU A 538 16.89 -8.81 -7.92
C GLU A 538 17.89 -8.41 -9.04
N LYS A 539 18.25 -9.38 -9.88
CA LYS A 539 19.21 -9.27 -10.99
C LYS A 539 18.58 -8.80 -12.29
N ILE A 540 17.26 -8.95 -12.43
CA ILE A 540 16.49 -8.76 -13.67
C ILE A 540 15.71 -7.43 -13.64
N CYS A 541 14.96 -7.15 -12.57
CA CYS A 541 14.14 -5.96 -12.41
C CYS A 541 14.51 -5.17 -11.13
N LYS A 542 15.28 -4.08 -11.29
CA LYS A 542 15.78 -3.29 -10.14
C LYS A 542 14.75 -2.31 -9.55
N ASN A 543 13.75 -1.93 -10.33
CA ASN A 543 12.84 -0.81 -10.05
C ASN A 543 11.35 -1.21 -10.06
N SER A 544 11.05 -2.51 -10.16
CA SER A 544 9.71 -3.09 -10.21
C SER A 544 9.64 -4.22 -9.18
N GLY A 545 8.46 -4.42 -8.62
CA GLY A 545 8.17 -5.53 -7.72
C GLY A 545 6.75 -6.03 -7.94
N CYS A 546 6.41 -7.11 -7.25
CA CYS A 546 5.04 -7.61 -7.20
C CYS A 546 4.71 -8.21 -5.84
N THR A 547 3.43 -8.13 -5.48
CA THR A 547 2.83 -9.06 -4.53
C THR A 547 2.72 -10.42 -5.21
N ALA A 548 2.57 -11.49 -4.43
CA ALA A 548 2.45 -12.84 -4.94
C ALA A 548 1.58 -13.67 -4.01
N VAL A 549 0.50 -14.24 -4.54
CA VAL A 549 -0.31 -15.26 -3.87
C VAL A 549 -0.36 -16.49 -4.74
N THR A 550 -0.03 -17.65 -4.16
CA THR A 550 0.04 -18.93 -4.86
C THR A 550 -0.68 -20.02 -4.08
N ALA A 551 -1.23 -21.00 -4.80
CA ALA A 551 -1.86 -22.18 -4.25
C ALA A 551 -1.54 -23.42 -5.09
N LEU A 552 -1.19 -24.51 -4.42
CA LEU A 552 -0.89 -25.82 -5.00
C LEU A 552 -1.85 -26.86 -4.42
N LEU A 553 -2.71 -27.41 -5.27
CA LEU A 553 -3.74 -28.39 -4.96
C LEU A 553 -3.28 -29.77 -5.41
N ARG A 554 -3.07 -30.70 -4.46
CA ARG A 554 -2.48 -32.03 -4.73
C ARG A 554 -3.08 -33.13 -3.87
N TRP A 555 -2.76 -34.37 -4.20
CA TRP A 555 -3.12 -35.57 -3.44
C TRP A 555 -1.93 -36.05 -2.61
N GLU A 556 -2.15 -36.33 -1.32
CA GLU A 556 -1.12 -36.80 -0.38
C GLU A 556 -1.56 -38.13 0.26
N ASP A 557 -0.66 -39.10 0.29
CA ASP A 557 -0.89 -40.42 0.91
C ASP A 557 -0.35 -40.41 2.35
N ARG A 558 -1.23 -40.27 3.35
CA ARG A 558 -0.81 -40.18 4.77
C ARG A 558 -1.21 -41.41 5.58
N ILE A 559 -0.21 -42.06 6.17
CA ILE A 559 -0.38 -43.15 7.14
C ILE A 559 -0.89 -42.56 8.47
N MET A 560 -2.04 -43.00 8.95
CA MET A 560 -2.53 -42.62 10.29
C MET A 560 -1.60 -43.14 11.38
N ARG A 561 -0.94 -42.23 12.10
CA ARG A 561 -0.50 -42.48 13.48
C ARG A 561 -1.56 -41.90 14.41
N ARG A 562 -2.11 -42.72 15.32
CA ARG A 562 -3.01 -42.24 16.40
C ARG A 562 -2.28 -41.17 17.23
N PRO A 563 -2.97 -40.12 17.70
CA PRO A 563 -2.31 -39.03 18.44
C PRO A 563 -1.78 -39.49 19.79
N SER A 564 -0.47 -39.70 19.88
CA SER A 564 0.26 -39.77 21.15
C SER A 564 0.42 -38.35 21.71
N ASN A 565 0.12 -38.16 23.00
CA ASN A 565 0.17 -36.84 23.66
C ASN A 565 1.47 -36.05 23.36
N PRO A 566 1.37 -34.78 22.93
CA PRO A 566 2.55 -33.96 22.62
C PRO A 566 3.23 -33.47 23.91
N ALA A 567 4.47 -33.92 24.15
CA ALA A 567 5.29 -33.45 25.26
C ALA A 567 6.76 -33.26 24.84
N GLY A 568 7.15 -32.01 24.53
CA GLY A 568 8.56 -31.58 24.52
C GLY A 568 9.07 -30.89 23.25
N ARG A 569 9.32 -29.57 23.34
CA ARG A 569 10.03 -28.67 22.39
C ARG A 569 9.29 -28.45 21.03
N GLY A 570 9.20 -27.25 20.44
CA GLY A 570 9.78 -25.92 20.76
C GLY A 570 10.72 -25.44 19.63
N ASN A 571 10.70 -24.20 19.11
CA ASN A 571 9.98 -22.97 19.49
C ASN A 571 9.69 -22.08 18.27
N THR A 572 8.58 -21.32 18.29
CA THR A 572 8.49 -19.90 17.86
C THR A 572 7.28 -19.29 18.56
N ALA A 573 7.37 -18.05 19.06
CA ALA A 573 6.38 -17.49 19.98
C ALA A 573 5.84 -16.12 19.54
N SER A 574 4.50 -15.99 19.60
CA SER A 574 3.82 -14.68 19.63
C SER A 574 3.66 -14.23 21.09
N PRO A 575 3.95 -12.97 21.44
CA PRO A 575 3.79 -12.47 22.80
C PRO A 575 2.37 -11.93 23.05
N VAL A 576 1.74 -12.41 24.12
CA VAL A 576 0.57 -11.79 24.78
C VAL A 576 0.89 -11.70 26.28
N PRO A 577 0.49 -10.62 27.01
CA PRO A 577 0.91 -10.43 28.40
C PRO A 577 0.41 -11.50 29.38
N ILE A 578 1.13 -11.64 30.49
CA ILE A 578 0.80 -12.52 31.62
C ILE A 578 0.31 -11.67 32.78
N ASP A 579 -0.78 -12.10 33.42
CA ASP A 579 -1.05 -11.77 34.82
C ASP A 579 -1.21 -13.07 35.64
N GLU A 580 -0.60 -13.04 36.82
CA GLU A 580 -0.83 -13.84 38.04
C GLU A 580 -1.70 -15.12 37.99
N LEU A 581 -1.06 -16.30 38.17
CA LEU A 581 -0.93 -16.95 39.50
C LEU A 581 -0.14 -18.29 39.48
N THR A 582 0.51 -18.61 40.59
CA THR A 582 1.24 -19.87 40.84
C THR A 582 0.51 -20.76 41.85
N GLU A 583 0.59 -22.10 41.72
CA GLU A 583 1.18 -23.00 42.74
C GLU A 583 1.17 -24.52 42.38
N LYS A 584 2.14 -25.25 42.95
CA LYS A 584 2.18 -26.68 43.39
C LYS A 584 1.39 -27.74 42.56
N VAL A 585 1.99 -28.74 41.88
CA VAL A 585 2.94 -29.80 42.30
C VAL A 585 2.42 -30.77 43.37
N ALA A 586 2.10 -32.04 43.01
CA ALA A 586 2.64 -33.29 43.62
C ALA A 586 1.97 -34.63 43.19
N ALA A 587 2.74 -35.48 42.48
CA ALA A 587 3.02 -36.91 42.73
C ALA A 587 1.94 -38.05 42.72
N ARG A 588 2.48 -39.28 42.52
CA ARG A 588 1.93 -40.65 42.68
C ARG A 588 0.99 -41.20 41.59
N GLU A 589 0.87 -42.50 41.36
CA GLU A 589 1.79 -43.67 41.21
C GLU A 589 0.95 -44.97 41.25
N ALA A 590 1.14 -45.82 40.24
CA ALA A 590 0.94 -47.28 40.15
C ALA A 590 -0.03 -48.07 41.08
N VAL A 591 -0.90 -48.89 40.46
CA VAL A 591 -1.44 -50.16 41.01
C VAL A 591 -1.43 -51.26 39.92
N ASN A 592 -1.35 -52.53 40.37
CA ASN A 592 -0.94 -53.73 39.64
C ASN A 592 -1.96 -54.43 38.69
N ASN A 593 -1.48 -54.75 37.48
CA ASN A 593 -1.28 -56.13 36.98
C ASN A 593 -2.55 -57.02 36.66
N PRO A 594 -2.43 -58.26 36.12
CA PRO A 594 -2.77 -58.48 34.70
C PRO A 594 -3.72 -59.66 34.42
N SER A 595 -4.15 -59.87 33.16
CA SER A 595 -4.54 -61.19 32.62
C SER A 595 -4.65 -61.25 31.08
N LEU A 596 -4.39 -62.45 30.54
CA LEU A 596 -4.25 -62.86 29.13
C LEU A 596 -5.51 -62.71 28.24
N THR A 597 -5.33 -62.46 26.93
CA THR A 597 -5.72 -63.41 25.86
C THR A 597 -5.10 -63.02 24.51
N VAL A 598 -5.22 -63.90 23.49
CA VAL A 598 -4.40 -63.90 22.27
C VAL A 598 -5.22 -63.57 21.02
N GLY A 599 -4.61 -62.79 20.10
CA GLY A 599 -4.74 -63.07 18.68
C GLY A 599 -5.73 -62.24 17.86
N SER A 600 -5.30 -61.08 17.41
CA SER A 600 -5.62 -60.59 16.07
C SER A 600 -4.40 -59.89 15.47
N THR A 601 -4.14 -60.12 14.18
CA THR A 601 -3.08 -59.42 13.44
C THR A 601 -3.53 -57.99 13.17
N GLU A 602 -2.85 -56.99 13.73
CA GLU A 602 -3.05 -55.60 13.29
C GLU A 602 -2.60 -55.46 11.82
N GLU A 603 -3.54 -55.24 10.90
CA GLU A 603 -3.20 -54.71 9.58
C GLU A 603 -2.49 -53.37 9.76
N ALA A 604 -1.37 -53.18 9.05
CA ALA A 604 -0.71 -51.89 9.02
C ALA A 604 -1.69 -50.81 8.51
N PRO A 605 -1.78 -49.64 9.16
CA PRO A 605 -2.75 -48.61 8.78
C PRO A 605 -2.50 -48.16 7.34
N ARG A 606 -3.42 -48.53 6.45
CA ARG A 606 -3.36 -48.18 5.02
C ARG A 606 -3.34 -46.65 4.89
N PRO A 607 -2.48 -46.07 4.03
CA PRO A 607 -2.44 -44.62 3.86
C PRO A 607 -3.77 -44.14 3.29
N GLU A 608 -4.35 -43.12 3.92
CA GLU A 608 -5.56 -42.48 3.40
C GLU A 608 -5.13 -41.37 2.44
N ARG A 609 -5.50 -41.53 1.16
CA ARG A 609 -5.19 -40.56 0.11
C ARG A 609 -6.10 -39.34 0.25
N ARG A 610 -5.56 -38.23 0.72
CA ARG A 610 -6.30 -37.00 1.03
C ARG A 610 -5.95 -35.90 0.04
N ARG A 611 -6.92 -35.03 -0.26
CA ARG A 611 -6.69 -33.83 -1.07
C ARG A 611 -6.21 -32.69 -0.16
N VAL A 612 -5.11 -32.07 -0.53
CA VAL A 612 -4.43 -31.04 0.27
C VAL A 612 -4.17 -29.81 -0.60
N LEU A 613 -4.55 -28.66 -0.06
CA LEU A 613 -4.29 -27.34 -0.61
C LEU A 613 -3.16 -26.70 0.19
N TYR A 614 -2.03 -26.46 -0.46
CA TYR A 614 -0.94 -25.66 0.09
C TYR A 614 -1.05 -24.24 -0.44
N THR A 615 -0.88 -23.23 0.42
CA THR A 615 -0.86 -21.83 0.00
C THR A 615 0.43 -21.15 0.44
N ALA A 616 0.84 -20.13 -0.33
CA ALA A 616 1.93 -19.24 0.04
C ALA A 616 1.68 -17.83 -0.51
N ASN A 617 1.83 -16.80 0.33
CA ASN A 617 1.67 -15.41 -0.09
C ASN A 617 2.74 -14.46 0.48
N ALA A 618 3.17 -13.48 -0.31
CA ALA A 618 4.00 -12.34 0.09
C ALA A 618 3.38 -11.06 -0.49
N GLY A 619 3.27 -10.01 0.31
CA GLY A 619 2.38 -8.87 0.02
C GLY A 619 0.96 -9.14 0.51
N ASP A 620 -0.02 -8.44 -0.07
CA ASP A 620 -1.40 -8.35 0.40
C ASP A 620 -2.47 -8.84 -0.62
N ALA A 621 -2.05 -9.33 -1.78
CA ALA A 621 -2.86 -10.28 -2.55
C ALA A 621 -3.19 -11.51 -1.66
N ARG A 622 -4.47 -11.90 -1.66
CA ARG A 622 -5.07 -12.79 -0.65
C ARG A 622 -5.78 -13.97 -1.29
N VAL A 623 -5.75 -15.11 -0.60
CA VAL A 623 -6.45 -16.36 -0.93
C VAL A 623 -7.42 -16.75 0.19
N VAL A 624 -8.65 -17.10 -0.22
CA VAL A 624 -9.79 -17.44 0.65
C VAL A 624 -10.44 -18.74 0.16
N LEU A 625 -10.68 -19.68 1.07
CA LEU A 625 -11.41 -20.92 0.84
C LEU A 625 -12.86 -20.78 1.35
N ALA A 626 -13.85 -21.15 0.53
CA ALA A 626 -15.25 -21.23 0.95
C ALA A 626 -15.55 -22.61 1.55
N ARG A 627 -15.66 -22.69 2.88
CA ARG A 627 -15.99 -23.92 3.62
C ARG A 627 -17.38 -23.82 4.26
N GLY A 628 -18.34 -24.60 3.78
CA GLY A 628 -19.73 -24.59 4.23
C GLY A 628 -20.47 -23.26 4.00
N GLY A 629 -19.93 -22.38 3.17
CA GLY A 629 -20.39 -20.99 3.00
C GLY A 629 -19.80 -19.99 4.00
N GLN A 630 -18.75 -20.36 4.73
CA GLN A 630 -17.93 -19.44 5.51
C GLN A 630 -16.58 -19.23 4.81
N ALA A 631 -16.10 -17.99 4.84
CA ALA A 631 -14.80 -17.63 4.31
C ALA A 631 -13.68 -17.98 5.29
N LEU A 632 -12.80 -18.90 4.89
CA LEU A 632 -11.56 -19.23 5.59
C LEU A 632 -10.37 -18.62 4.83
N ARG A 633 -9.78 -17.55 5.38
CA ARG A 633 -8.58 -16.93 4.82
C ARG A 633 -7.37 -17.87 4.99
N LEU A 634 -6.67 -18.15 3.89
CA LEU A 634 -5.48 -19.04 3.85
C LEU A 634 -4.18 -18.27 3.57
N SER A 635 -4.13 -17.01 3.99
CA SER A 635 -3.07 -16.03 3.70
C SER A 635 -3.02 -14.94 4.76
N TYR A 636 -1.90 -14.21 4.82
CA TYR A 636 -1.68 -13.12 5.75
C TYR A 636 -1.27 -11.85 4.98
N ASP A 637 -2.01 -10.76 5.14
CA ASP A 637 -1.84 -9.55 4.34
C ASP A 637 -0.63 -8.74 4.83
N HIS A 638 0.46 -8.73 4.07
CA HIS A 638 1.70 -8.03 4.46
C HIS A 638 1.64 -6.52 4.15
N LYS A 639 0.60 -5.83 4.65
CA LYS A 639 0.45 -4.36 4.53
C LYS A 639 1.23 -3.63 5.62
N GLY A 640 1.79 -2.47 5.31
CA GLY A 640 2.44 -1.58 6.26
C GLY A 640 1.53 -0.92 7.30
N SER A 641 0.26 -1.33 7.37
CA SER A 641 -0.68 -1.04 8.45
C SER A 641 -0.73 -2.12 9.54
N ASP A 642 -0.20 -3.31 9.28
CA ASP A 642 -0.12 -4.38 10.29
C ASP A 642 0.99 -4.06 11.32
N LEU A 643 0.73 -4.38 12.59
CA LEU A 643 1.62 -4.05 13.71
C LEU A 643 2.86 -4.93 13.80
N TYR A 644 2.78 -6.21 13.43
CA TYR A 644 3.89 -7.15 13.49
C TYR A 644 4.88 -6.91 12.34
N GLU A 645 4.38 -6.67 11.14
CA GLU A 645 5.17 -6.34 9.97
C GLU A 645 5.73 -4.90 10.05
N SER A 646 4.96 -3.93 10.54
CA SER A 646 5.48 -2.58 10.84
C SER A 646 6.61 -2.63 11.86
N LYS A 647 6.47 -3.48 12.90
CA LYS A 647 7.53 -3.71 13.87
C LYS A 647 8.74 -4.39 13.23
N ARG A 648 8.56 -5.46 12.44
CA ARG A 648 9.66 -6.16 11.75
C ARG A 648 10.48 -5.21 10.88
N VAL A 649 9.83 -4.34 10.11
CA VAL A 649 10.51 -3.32 9.29
C VAL A 649 11.24 -2.29 10.16
N SER A 650 10.66 -1.89 11.29
CA SER A 650 11.27 -0.94 12.23
C SER A 650 12.48 -1.53 12.97
N ASP A 651 12.38 -2.79 13.40
CA ASP A 651 13.47 -3.54 14.05
C ASP A 651 14.63 -3.80 13.06
N ALA A 652 14.34 -3.87 11.74
CA ALA A 652 15.33 -3.88 10.66
C ALA A 652 15.90 -2.50 10.30
N GLY A 653 15.49 -1.42 11.00
CA GLY A 653 15.99 -0.06 10.78
C GLY A 653 15.25 0.76 9.71
N GLY A 654 14.14 0.23 9.16
CA GLY A 654 13.23 0.96 8.29
C GLY A 654 12.32 1.92 9.06
N LEU A 655 11.63 2.81 8.33
CA LEU A 655 10.65 3.74 8.91
C LEU A 655 9.26 3.52 8.28
N MET A 656 8.27 3.18 9.10
CA MET A 656 6.88 3.13 8.67
C MET A 656 6.28 4.53 8.65
N LEU A 657 6.02 5.07 7.47
CA LEU A 657 5.45 6.40 7.26
C LEU A 657 4.18 6.26 6.42
N ASN A 658 3.04 6.72 6.92
CA ASN A 658 1.75 6.63 6.20
C ASN A 658 1.39 5.18 5.81
N ASN A 659 1.66 4.23 6.70
CA ASN A 659 1.55 2.78 6.46
C ASN A 659 2.38 2.27 5.26
N ARG A 660 3.48 2.98 4.91
CA ARG A 660 4.41 2.61 3.83
C ARG A 660 5.84 2.47 4.32
N VAL A 661 6.55 1.45 3.84
CA VAL A 661 7.98 1.22 4.09
C VAL A 661 8.80 2.38 3.54
N ASN A 662 9.52 3.08 4.41
CA ASN A 662 10.25 4.32 4.15
C ASN A 662 9.40 5.42 3.48
N GLY A 663 8.06 5.37 3.61
CA GLY A 663 7.13 6.25 2.91
C GLY A 663 6.99 5.98 1.40
N VAL A 664 7.45 4.83 0.91
CA VAL A 664 7.43 4.45 -0.52
C VAL A 664 6.43 3.33 -0.79
N LEU A 665 6.70 2.11 -0.31
CA LEU A 665 5.93 0.91 -0.67
C LEU A 665 4.85 0.57 0.37
N ALA A 666 3.64 0.22 -0.05
CA ALA A 666 2.52 -0.10 0.85
C ALA A 666 2.64 -1.49 1.50
N VAL A 667 3.21 -2.45 0.77
CA VAL A 667 3.52 -3.78 1.31
C VAL A 667 4.86 -3.81 2.02
N THR A 668 4.96 -4.68 3.01
CA THR A 668 6.18 -4.96 3.79
C THR A 668 6.91 -6.20 3.29
N ARG A 669 6.29 -6.99 2.41
CA ARG A 669 6.90 -8.14 1.71
C ARG A 669 6.50 -8.10 0.23
N ALA A 670 7.44 -8.42 -0.65
CA ALA A 670 7.26 -8.41 -2.10
C ALA A 670 8.38 -9.20 -2.78
N LEU A 671 8.11 -9.69 -3.98
CA LEU A 671 9.10 -10.26 -4.88
C LEU A 671 9.68 -9.13 -5.76
N GLY A 672 11.01 -9.01 -5.84
CA GLY A 672 11.68 -7.88 -6.48
C GLY A 672 12.00 -6.75 -5.50
N ASP A 673 11.74 -5.49 -5.88
CA ASP A 673 12.09 -4.29 -5.07
C ASP A 673 13.54 -4.27 -4.57
N SER A 674 14.52 -4.50 -5.45
CA SER A 674 15.95 -4.57 -5.08
C SER A 674 16.47 -3.36 -4.28
N TYR A 675 15.82 -2.19 -4.42
CA TYR A 675 16.14 -0.94 -3.72
C TYR A 675 15.58 -0.86 -2.28
N LEU A 676 14.79 -1.84 -1.83
CA LEU A 676 14.24 -1.96 -0.46
C LEU A 676 14.47 -3.35 0.15
N LYS A 677 15.25 -4.24 -0.48
CA LYS A 677 15.35 -5.67 -0.14
C LYS A 677 15.73 -5.97 1.31
N ASP A 678 16.52 -5.10 1.95
CA ASP A 678 16.89 -5.15 3.38
C ASP A 678 15.68 -5.05 4.35
N LEU A 679 14.55 -4.51 3.88
CA LEU A 679 13.34 -4.25 4.66
C LEU A 679 12.13 -5.03 4.13
N VAL A 680 12.00 -5.09 2.80
CA VAL A 680 10.90 -5.72 2.07
C VAL A 680 11.33 -7.11 1.62
N THR A 681 11.00 -8.15 2.39
CA THR A 681 11.49 -9.51 2.12
C THR A 681 10.58 -10.29 1.17
N GLY A 682 11.13 -11.24 0.40
CA GLY A 682 10.35 -12.19 -0.37
C GLY A 682 9.82 -13.40 0.42
N HIS A 683 10.05 -13.50 1.73
CA HIS A 683 9.62 -14.64 2.54
C HIS A 683 8.09 -14.70 2.67
N PRO A 684 7.41 -15.76 2.19
CA PRO A 684 5.96 -15.86 2.26
C PRO A 684 5.45 -16.21 3.66
N TYR A 685 4.17 -16.00 3.89
CA TYR A 685 3.38 -16.76 4.84
C TYR A 685 2.82 -18.00 4.12
N THR A 686 2.91 -19.19 4.74
CA THR A 686 2.54 -20.47 4.10
C THR A 686 1.53 -21.26 4.95
N THR A 687 0.65 -22.03 4.30
CA THR A 687 -0.30 -22.92 4.99
C THR A 687 -0.42 -24.30 4.33
N GLU A 688 -0.85 -25.28 5.11
CA GLU A 688 -1.32 -26.59 4.66
C GLU A 688 -2.79 -26.75 5.08
N THR A 689 -3.69 -26.97 4.14
CA THR A 689 -5.11 -27.17 4.39
C THR A 689 -5.58 -28.49 3.77
N VAL A 690 -5.97 -29.46 4.60
CA VAL A 690 -6.67 -30.66 4.12
C VAL A 690 -8.10 -30.25 3.72
N LEU A 691 -8.50 -30.64 2.50
CA LEU A 691 -9.81 -30.32 1.97
C LEU A 691 -10.86 -31.38 2.32
N ILE A 692 -12.10 -30.92 2.53
CA ILE A 692 -13.25 -31.70 2.97
C ILE A 692 -14.29 -31.74 1.84
N ALA A 693 -14.48 -32.92 1.23
CA ALA A 693 -15.21 -33.10 -0.02
C ALA A 693 -16.72 -32.74 0.00
N ARG A 694 -17.28 -32.46 1.18
CA ARG A 694 -18.70 -32.05 1.36
C ARG A 694 -18.87 -30.66 1.97
N GLU A 695 -17.77 -29.95 2.22
CA GLU A 695 -17.77 -28.60 2.80
C GLU A 695 -17.00 -27.58 1.95
N ASP A 696 -15.91 -27.97 1.30
CA ASP A 696 -15.07 -27.03 0.53
C ASP A 696 -15.60 -26.84 -0.90
N GLU A 697 -16.13 -25.66 -1.19
CA GLU A 697 -16.91 -25.40 -2.42
C GLU A 697 -16.06 -24.76 -3.54
N PHE A 698 -15.19 -23.81 -3.18
CA PHE A 698 -14.33 -23.07 -4.10
C PHE A 698 -13.25 -22.28 -3.37
N ILE A 699 -12.23 -21.86 -4.11
CA ILE A 699 -11.14 -20.97 -3.66
C ILE A 699 -11.22 -19.67 -4.46
N ILE A 700 -11.03 -18.52 -3.81
CA ILE A 700 -10.84 -17.21 -4.45
C ILE A 700 -9.38 -16.79 -4.24
N LEU A 701 -8.70 -16.36 -5.30
CA LEU A 701 -7.45 -15.60 -5.25
C LEU A 701 -7.70 -14.23 -5.90
N ALA A 702 -7.22 -13.13 -5.32
CA ALA A 702 -7.25 -11.81 -5.98
C ALA A 702 -6.19 -10.84 -5.41
N CYS A 703 -5.94 -9.75 -6.14
CA CYS A 703 -5.12 -8.60 -5.71
C CYS A 703 -5.88 -7.65 -4.76
N ASP A 704 -5.17 -6.65 -4.21
CA ASP A 704 -5.73 -5.68 -3.25
C ASP A 704 -6.92 -4.88 -3.81
N GLY A 705 -6.97 -4.65 -5.12
CA GLY A 705 -8.06 -3.96 -5.80
C GLY A 705 -9.45 -4.56 -5.56
N LEU A 706 -9.56 -5.88 -5.30
CA LEU A 706 -10.80 -6.50 -4.78
C LEU A 706 -10.88 -6.37 -3.25
N TRP A 707 -9.81 -6.73 -2.56
CA TRP A 707 -9.78 -6.98 -1.12
C TRP A 707 -9.80 -5.75 -0.21
N ASP A 708 -9.51 -4.57 -0.74
CA ASP A 708 -9.62 -3.30 -0.03
C ASP A 708 -11.06 -2.72 -0.10
N VAL A 709 -11.94 -3.28 -0.96
CA VAL A 709 -13.34 -2.85 -1.11
C VAL A 709 -14.40 -3.94 -0.90
N CYS A 710 -13.97 -5.20 -0.75
CA CYS A 710 -14.80 -6.38 -0.55
C CYS A 710 -14.22 -7.26 0.57
N SER A 711 -15.06 -7.69 1.52
CA SER A 711 -14.62 -8.55 2.62
C SER A 711 -14.61 -10.04 2.23
N ASP A 712 -13.79 -10.86 2.89
CA ASP A 712 -13.64 -12.29 2.58
C ASP A 712 -15.00 -13.03 2.54
N GLN A 713 -15.87 -12.77 3.52
CA GLN A 713 -17.20 -13.38 3.61
C GLN A 713 -18.17 -12.82 2.55
N GLU A 714 -18.10 -11.52 2.25
CA GLU A 714 -18.89 -10.91 1.18
C GLU A 714 -18.53 -11.48 -0.19
N ALA A 715 -17.23 -11.64 -0.47
CA ALA A 715 -16.75 -12.25 -1.72
C ALA A 715 -17.25 -13.70 -1.87
N VAL A 716 -17.22 -14.50 -0.79
CA VAL A 716 -17.79 -15.85 -0.77
C VAL A 716 -19.31 -15.82 -1.00
N GLU A 717 -20.06 -14.96 -0.30
CA GLU A 717 -21.52 -14.89 -0.44
C GLU A 717 -21.98 -14.45 -1.84
N LEU A 718 -21.27 -13.50 -2.46
CA LEU A 718 -21.55 -13.02 -3.82
C LEU A 718 -21.47 -14.13 -4.87
N VAL A 719 -20.44 -14.98 -4.82
CA VAL A 719 -20.20 -16.00 -5.85
C VAL A 719 -20.68 -17.40 -5.51
N ARG A 720 -21.06 -17.68 -4.25
CA ARG A 720 -21.45 -19.03 -3.82
C ARG A 720 -22.54 -19.65 -4.72
N GLY A 721 -23.53 -18.85 -5.12
CA GLY A 721 -24.61 -19.26 -6.02
C GLY A 721 -24.27 -19.32 -7.51
N VAL A 722 -23.06 -18.96 -7.93
CA VAL A 722 -22.63 -18.87 -9.35
C VAL A 722 -21.82 -20.12 -9.72
N PRO A 723 -22.38 -21.13 -10.43
CA PRO A 723 -21.74 -22.44 -10.61
C PRO A 723 -20.59 -22.45 -11.63
N ASP A 724 -20.51 -21.41 -12.45
CA ASP A 724 -19.43 -21.21 -13.41
C ASP A 724 -18.33 -20.31 -12.81
N PRO A 725 -17.06 -20.73 -12.78
CA PRO A 725 -16.01 -19.94 -12.16
C PRO A 725 -15.64 -18.67 -12.95
N GLN A 726 -15.88 -18.63 -14.26
CA GLN A 726 -15.54 -17.47 -15.10
C GLN A 726 -16.53 -16.32 -14.87
N GLU A 727 -17.81 -16.63 -14.80
CA GLU A 727 -18.85 -15.69 -14.36
C GLU A 727 -18.65 -15.27 -12.89
N ALA A 728 -18.24 -16.21 -12.02
CA ALA A 728 -17.95 -15.90 -10.61
C ALA A 728 -16.83 -14.87 -10.45
N SER A 729 -15.70 -15.02 -11.16
CA SER A 729 -14.63 -14.01 -11.14
C SER A 729 -15.10 -12.67 -11.71
N ARG A 730 -15.92 -12.67 -12.77
CA ARG A 730 -16.48 -11.45 -13.38
C ARG A 730 -17.35 -10.68 -12.38
N VAL A 731 -18.22 -11.38 -11.65
CA VAL A 731 -19.08 -10.79 -10.60
C VAL A 731 -18.27 -10.09 -9.51
N LEU A 732 -17.12 -10.65 -9.09
CA LEU A 732 -16.25 -10.02 -8.08
C LEU A 732 -15.57 -8.76 -8.60
N VAL A 733 -15.06 -8.77 -9.84
CA VAL A 733 -14.46 -7.59 -10.47
C VAL A 733 -15.49 -6.47 -10.67
N GLU A 734 -16.70 -6.80 -11.13
CA GLU A 734 -17.78 -5.81 -11.28
C GLU A 734 -18.28 -5.27 -9.92
N HIS A 735 -18.32 -6.10 -8.87
CA HIS A 735 -18.61 -5.63 -7.52
C HIS A 735 -17.55 -4.64 -7.03
N ALA A 736 -16.26 -4.94 -7.20
CA ALA A 736 -15.16 -4.04 -6.82
C ALA A 736 -15.20 -2.70 -7.58
N LEU A 737 -15.49 -2.73 -8.89
CA LEU A 737 -15.71 -1.52 -9.69
C LEU A 737 -16.92 -0.71 -9.22
N SER A 738 -18.02 -1.38 -8.83
CA SER A 738 -19.21 -0.74 -8.27
C SER A 738 -18.97 -0.11 -6.88
N ARG A 739 -17.99 -0.65 -6.14
CA ARG A 739 -17.51 -0.16 -4.85
C ARG A 739 -16.46 0.96 -4.95
N PHE A 740 -16.19 1.46 -6.15
CA PHE A 740 -15.17 2.48 -6.42
C PHE A 740 -13.73 2.05 -6.09
N SER A 741 -13.38 0.79 -6.34
CA SER A 741 -11.96 0.37 -6.34
C SER A 741 -11.12 1.29 -7.23
N THR A 742 -9.91 1.61 -6.76
CA THR A 742 -8.96 2.51 -7.44
C THR A 742 -7.77 1.80 -8.07
N ASP A 743 -7.73 0.47 -7.98
CA ASP A 743 -6.58 -0.33 -8.38
C ASP A 743 -6.77 -1.14 -9.65
N ASN A 744 -5.71 -1.82 -10.09
CA ASN A 744 -5.85 -2.94 -11.01
C ASN A 744 -6.66 -4.06 -10.34
N LEU A 745 -7.33 -4.88 -11.15
CA LEU A 745 -8.24 -5.91 -10.69
C LEU A 745 -7.92 -7.20 -11.43
N SER A 746 -7.30 -8.17 -10.76
CA SER A 746 -7.22 -9.56 -11.20
C SER A 746 -7.85 -10.47 -10.14
N CYS A 747 -8.84 -11.27 -10.53
CA CYS A 747 -9.54 -12.19 -9.66
C CYS A 747 -9.67 -13.58 -10.32
N MET A 748 -9.28 -14.62 -9.59
CA MET A 748 -9.35 -16.02 -10.00
C MET A 748 -10.27 -16.79 -9.03
N VAL A 749 -11.23 -17.54 -9.59
CA VAL A 749 -12.09 -18.45 -8.83
C VAL A 749 -11.81 -19.87 -9.27
N VAL A 750 -11.52 -20.75 -8.31
CA VAL A 750 -11.28 -22.18 -8.52
C VAL A 750 -12.43 -22.96 -7.90
N ARG A 751 -13.40 -23.39 -8.72
CA ARG A 751 -14.52 -24.24 -8.31
C ARG A 751 -14.04 -25.67 -8.10
N LEU A 752 -14.34 -26.27 -6.94
CA LEU A 752 -13.99 -27.65 -6.62
C LEU A 752 -15.11 -28.60 -7.10
N ASN A 753 -14.79 -29.49 -8.03
CA ASN A 753 -15.72 -30.46 -8.59
C ASN A 753 -15.55 -31.82 -7.88
N TRP A 754 -16.20 -32.03 -6.74
CA TRP A 754 -16.12 -33.30 -6.01
C TRP A 754 -16.93 -34.42 -6.68
N VAL A 755 -16.35 -35.02 -7.72
CA VAL A 755 -16.84 -36.27 -8.29
C VAL A 755 -16.49 -37.40 -7.31
N GLU A 756 -17.49 -37.93 -6.58
CA GLU A 756 -17.31 -39.20 -5.87
C GLU A 756 -16.95 -40.28 -6.91
N PRO A 757 -15.79 -40.95 -6.81
CA PRO A 757 -15.43 -42.00 -7.76
C PRO A 757 -16.45 -43.13 -7.61
N GLN A 758 -17.19 -43.43 -8.67
CA GLN A 758 -18.13 -44.55 -8.66
C GLN A 758 -17.36 -45.82 -8.32
N ALA A 759 -17.68 -46.40 -7.15
CA ALA A 759 -17.25 -47.74 -6.83
C ALA A 759 -17.68 -48.65 -7.97
N SER A 760 -16.74 -49.44 -8.51
CA SER A 760 -17.00 -50.31 -9.65
C SER A 760 -18.22 -51.19 -9.34
N ALA A 761 -19.22 -51.15 -10.22
CA ALA A 761 -20.48 -51.84 -10.01
C ALA A 761 -20.25 -53.36 -10.01
N LEU A 762 -20.01 -53.91 -8.82
CA LEU A 762 -20.15 -55.33 -8.54
C LEU A 762 -21.62 -55.68 -8.78
N SER A 763 -21.90 -56.25 -9.96
CA SER A 763 -23.24 -56.68 -10.35
C SER A 763 -23.85 -57.53 -9.25
N PRO A 764 -25.10 -57.27 -8.82
CA PRO A 764 -25.77 -58.12 -7.85
C PRO A 764 -25.81 -59.55 -8.38
N ALA A 765 -25.45 -60.51 -7.52
CA ALA A 765 -25.39 -61.92 -7.91
C ALA A 765 -26.76 -62.39 -8.40
N ALA A 766 -26.81 -62.92 -9.63
CA ALA A 766 -28.05 -63.41 -10.22
C ALA A 766 -28.57 -64.63 -9.44
N GLU A 767 -29.85 -64.55 -9.06
CA GLU A 767 -30.57 -65.59 -8.33
C GLU A 767 -30.67 -66.87 -9.18
N GLN A 768 -30.38 -68.04 -8.60
CA GLN A 768 -30.33 -69.31 -9.34
C GLN A 768 -31.73 -69.93 -9.51
N PRO A 769 -32.20 -70.20 -10.75
CA PRO A 769 -33.36 -71.06 -10.99
C PRO A 769 -32.97 -72.55 -10.84
N GLN A 770 -33.85 -73.36 -10.27
CA GLN A 770 -33.69 -74.82 -10.23
C GLN A 770 -34.10 -75.51 -11.55
N PRO A 771 -33.68 -76.76 -11.83
CA PRO A 771 -33.38 -77.20 -13.21
C PRO A 771 -34.31 -78.27 -13.83
N GLN A 772 -34.05 -78.54 -15.13
CA GLN A 772 -34.49 -79.69 -15.96
C GLN A 772 -35.90 -79.62 -16.59
N PRO A 773 -36.19 -80.37 -17.70
CA PRO A 773 -35.37 -81.36 -18.42
C PRO A 773 -35.12 -81.08 -19.93
N LEU A 774 -34.47 -82.05 -20.61
CA LEU A 774 -33.94 -82.05 -21.99
C LEU A 774 -35.01 -82.10 -23.09
N VAL A 775 -34.61 -81.85 -24.36
CA VAL A 775 -34.62 -82.82 -25.50
C VAL A 775 -34.24 -82.16 -26.85
N GLN A 776 -33.32 -82.79 -27.62
CA GLN A 776 -33.06 -82.80 -29.10
C GLN A 776 -33.14 -81.49 -29.94
N GLY A 777 -32.39 -81.27 -31.03
CA GLY A 777 -31.35 -82.07 -31.72
C GLY A 777 -30.96 -81.44 -33.08
N GLU A 778 -30.00 -82.05 -33.80
CA GLU A 778 -29.63 -81.85 -35.24
C GLU A 778 -28.95 -80.51 -35.65
N GLN A 779 -27.72 -80.54 -36.19
CA GLN A 779 -27.28 -80.70 -37.61
C GLN A 779 -27.64 -79.50 -38.53
N ALA A 780 -26.77 -78.90 -39.36
CA ALA A 780 -25.30 -79.00 -39.57
C ALA A 780 -24.84 -77.66 -40.26
N ALA A 781 -23.79 -77.44 -41.09
CA ALA A 781 -22.73 -78.22 -41.77
C ALA A 781 -21.61 -77.26 -42.29
N VAL A 782 -20.68 -77.76 -43.12
CA VAL A 782 -19.73 -77.04 -44.03
C VAL A 782 -18.50 -76.34 -43.41
N VAL A 783 -17.47 -77.16 -43.19
CA VAL A 783 -16.03 -76.89 -43.47
C VAL A 783 -15.79 -77.33 -44.96
N PRO A 784 -14.65 -77.08 -45.69
CA PRO A 784 -13.30 -76.76 -45.21
C PRO A 784 -12.34 -75.90 -46.10
N GLN A 785 -11.11 -75.65 -45.59
CA GLN A 785 -9.79 -75.70 -46.31
C GLN A 785 -9.46 -74.76 -47.52
N GLN A 786 -8.21 -74.43 -47.86
CA GLN A 786 -6.91 -74.34 -47.15
C GLN A 786 -5.85 -73.56 -48.00
N LEU A 787 -4.74 -73.14 -47.36
CA LEU A 787 -3.36 -72.91 -47.87
C LEU A 787 -3.08 -72.35 -49.30
N ASN A 788 -2.27 -71.27 -49.37
CA ASN A 788 -0.92 -71.22 -50.01
C ASN A 788 -0.36 -69.77 -50.06
N GLN A 789 0.95 -69.47 -50.18
CA GLN A 789 2.20 -70.12 -49.73
C GLN A 789 3.41 -69.15 -49.91
N ALA A 790 4.56 -69.47 -49.31
CA ALA A 790 5.95 -69.08 -49.70
C ALA A 790 6.53 -67.65 -49.47
N GLN A 791 7.86 -67.65 -49.20
CA GLN A 791 8.91 -66.61 -49.31
C GLN A 791 10.05 -67.20 -50.20
N PRO A 792 11.26 -66.60 -50.43
CA PRO A 792 11.78 -65.22 -50.24
C PRO A 792 12.18 -64.56 -51.62
N PRO A 793 13.44 -64.46 -52.15
CA PRO A 793 14.76 -64.07 -51.61
C PRO A 793 15.65 -63.08 -52.43
N ARG A 794 16.19 -62.05 -51.74
CA ARG A 794 17.57 -61.46 -51.83
C ARG A 794 18.08 -60.62 -53.05
N GLN A 795 19.14 -59.85 -52.70
CA GLN A 795 20.24 -59.23 -53.49
C GLN A 795 20.04 -57.78 -53.99
N GLY A 796 21.03 -56.86 -53.94
CA GLY A 796 22.40 -56.83 -53.33
C GLY A 796 22.68 -55.41 -52.74
N GLY A 797 23.66 -55.14 -51.87
CA GLY A 797 25.13 -55.15 -52.05
C GLY A 797 25.65 -53.71 -52.27
N THR A 798 26.71 -53.16 -51.65
CA THR A 798 27.74 -53.71 -50.73
C THR A 798 28.56 -52.59 -50.03
N LEU A 799 29.24 -52.88 -48.90
CA LEU A 799 30.44 -52.20 -48.32
C LEU A 799 30.25 -50.75 -47.73
N THR A 800 30.88 -50.31 -46.61
CA THR A 800 31.86 -50.92 -45.66
C THR A 800 31.84 -50.23 -44.27
N GLN A 801 32.06 -50.99 -43.17
CA GLN A 801 32.75 -50.63 -41.88
C GLN A 801 32.36 -49.36 -41.05
N GLN A 802 32.47 -49.32 -39.71
CA GLN A 802 32.49 -50.33 -38.64
C GLN A 802 32.04 -49.67 -37.29
N LEU A 803 32.20 -50.30 -36.12
CA LEU A 803 31.52 -49.95 -34.86
C LEU A 803 32.45 -49.68 -33.65
N VAL A 804 31.93 -48.90 -32.68
CA VAL A 804 32.03 -49.08 -31.21
C VAL A 804 33.20 -48.47 -30.38
N GLU A 805 32.77 -47.82 -29.26
CA GLU A 805 33.39 -47.56 -27.94
C GLU A 805 34.54 -46.55 -27.65
N GLU A 806 34.47 -46.07 -26.38
CA GLU A 806 35.51 -45.40 -25.55
C GLU A 806 36.14 -44.09 -26.05
N SER A 807 36.97 -43.36 -25.28
CA SER A 807 36.96 -42.95 -23.84
C SER A 807 38.09 -41.91 -23.66
N GLU A 808 38.24 -41.33 -22.46
CA GLU A 808 39.17 -40.26 -22.05
C GLU A 808 40.63 -40.22 -22.62
N ARG A 809 41.25 -39.01 -22.54
CA ARG A 809 42.72 -38.71 -22.54
C ARG A 809 43.42 -38.86 -23.91
N LEU A 810 44.54 -38.20 -24.24
CA LEU A 810 45.45 -37.17 -23.67
C LEU A 810 46.03 -36.38 -24.90
N SER A 811 46.88 -35.34 -24.86
CA SER A 811 47.75 -34.77 -23.81
C SER A 811 47.81 -33.22 -23.85
N ALA A 812 48.92 -32.62 -23.38
CA ALA A 812 49.19 -31.18 -23.28
C ALA A 812 50.33 -30.71 -24.19
N GLN A 813 50.41 -29.40 -24.47
CA GLN A 813 51.69 -28.69 -24.63
C GLN A 813 51.59 -27.19 -24.31
N VAL A 814 52.70 -26.62 -23.84
CA VAL A 814 52.97 -25.25 -23.33
C VAL A 814 54.42 -24.97 -23.77
N PRO A 815 54.80 -23.80 -24.36
CA PRO A 815 55.01 -22.53 -23.62
C PRO A 815 54.75 -21.26 -24.52
N GLU A 816 55.17 -20.00 -24.28
CA GLU A 816 55.90 -19.30 -23.19
C GLU A 816 55.63 -17.77 -23.26
N ASN A 817 55.90 -17.02 -22.17
CA ASN A 817 56.17 -15.55 -22.08
C ASN A 817 55.07 -14.55 -22.53
N GLY A 818 54.96 -13.34 -21.97
CA GLY A 818 55.64 -12.71 -20.81
C GLY A 818 55.11 -11.27 -20.55
N PRO A 819 55.18 -10.71 -19.32
CA PRO A 819 54.54 -9.44 -18.97
C PRO A 819 55.49 -8.22 -18.91
N ALA A 820 54.93 -7.00 -18.88
CA ALA A 820 55.66 -5.76 -18.54
C ALA A 820 54.81 -4.74 -17.76
N LEU A 821 55.41 -4.10 -16.75
CA LEU A 821 54.91 -2.91 -16.03
C LEU A 821 55.24 -1.63 -16.83
N VAL A 822 54.71 -0.46 -16.43
CA VAL A 822 55.51 0.72 -15.99
C VAL A 822 54.65 1.94 -15.58
N THR A 823 54.84 2.39 -14.33
CA THR A 823 54.68 3.74 -13.71
C THR A 823 53.46 4.66 -13.96
N GLY A 824 52.97 5.30 -12.87
CA GLY A 824 52.37 6.66 -12.89
C GLY A 824 53.46 7.76 -12.81
N PRO A 825 53.27 8.91 -12.13
CA PRO A 825 52.11 9.44 -11.40
C PRO A 825 51.73 10.87 -11.87
N ALA A 826 50.86 11.60 -11.14
CA ALA A 826 51.00 13.02 -10.72
C ALA A 826 49.64 13.68 -10.39
N SER A 827 49.69 14.89 -9.82
CA SER A 827 48.56 15.62 -9.22
C SER A 827 48.33 17.02 -9.82
N LYS A 828 47.22 17.64 -9.41
CA LYS A 828 46.79 19.06 -9.59
C LYS A 828 46.00 19.41 -10.86
N ALA A 829 44.70 19.59 -10.67
CA ALA A 829 44.05 20.91 -10.79
C ALA A 829 43.12 21.09 -9.58
#